data_AF-A0A7I8V8G7-F1
#
_entry.id   AF-A0A7I8V8G7-F1
#
_cell.length_a   1.000
_cell.length_b   1.000
_cell.length_c   1.000
_cell.angle_alpha   90.00
_cell.angle_beta   90.00
_cell.angle_gamma   90.00
#
_symmetry.space_group_name_H-M   'P 1'
#
loop_
_entity.id
_entity.type
_entity.pdbx_description
1 polymer ?
#
loop_
_entity_poly.entity_id
_entity_poly.type
_entity_poly.pdbx_seq_one_letter_code
_entity_poly.pdbx_strand_id
1 'polypeptide(L)'
;MILFLFLFFMILNGGDGQCPKVECRPKFNCLCPDLTSPPASSGDLRIVSTPQFVILTFQGNVNQHSYDSLSDIFTPDRQNPMNVGRVTPTIFVADKSITGLKTDYCTVGKLFWEEGFEIASHSISYREPPNWWSTHADYTDWFGEIEGQRKKLQEKADIPKSNITGWRSPFFGSNQFQYDVLTNRQYEYDSTIIYTPKKEESGKTKIEQWPFTLDYPKACTRLKCPLESHPGLWEFPVTTLVDGGGERCSVMNECKNKPKYKGEAYRMLIDNFNFAKFSMRAPIIIALTTQYLIDYPDVKEGIKQFLDEVLDQENVFVVDIQRFLAYMKSPIGLSGIENIDGLRERPIKNYNCKITQLAAPVAVSERRLLFDFLNISDGELFLLIHTLCLIAIFVLIKNSTHCKVLGIETSCDDTGIGIVNEDGVVLGEGLYSQTKTHVNFGGIIPPIARDLHLENFDKALNTALQSAKLEFKDITHIATTVKPGLALSLEVGLKKTRNLVNIHRKPFIPIHHMEAHALTARLTEKVDFPYLVLLISGGHCLLAVAQSVNNFLLLGKSIDNAPGDVIDKIARRLKINGITECDGLNGGSAIEKLAKRGDPKSLELVHSMSQYRDCNFSFAGVHSVFINRIKKYERDYDIKGGQILPNISDLCANFQYSILHQFARRLQRAILYCLTLKLIQEGGTVVVSGGVASNKFFRNGIDKISKHYGLNTVFPPTKYCTDNGVMIAWNGVEKVRENIDILNNADEVDFEPKSHFGIDVSNDIKNYDIKVPGVKFL
;
A
#
# COMPACT_ATOMS: atom_id res chain seq x y z
N MET A 1 11.33 -54.60 9.57
CA MET A 1 10.03 -55.30 9.37
C MET A 1 8.92 -54.68 10.21
N ILE A 2 9.10 -54.44 11.51
CA ILE A 2 8.09 -53.80 12.39
C ILE A 2 7.80 -52.33 12.00
N LEU A 3 8.82 -51.55 11.60
CA LEU A 3 8.61 -50.19 11.07
C LEU A 3 7.85 -50.16 9.74
N PHE A 4 8.06 -51.19 8.91
CA PHE A 4 7.38 -51.33 7.62
C PHE A 4 5.92 -51.76 7.82
N LEU A 5 5.64 -52.59 8.82
CA LEU A 5 4.28 -52.96 9.23
C LEU A 5 3.50 -51.76 9.78
N PHE A 6 4.15 -50.80 10.45
CA PHE A 6 3.51 -49.58 10.95
C PHE A 6 3.08 -48.63 9.81
N LEU A 7 3.95 -48.44 8.82
CA LEU A 7 3.62 -47.69 7.60
C LEU A 7 2.57 -48.40 6.73
N PHE A 8 2.60 -49.73 6.68
CA PHE A 8 1.62 -50.52 5.93
C PHE A 8 0.23 -50.55 6.61
N PHE A 9 0.17 -50.43 7.95
CA PHE A 9 -1.09 -50.30 8.71
C PHE A 9 -1.79 -48.97 8.47
N MET A 10 -1.03 -47.87 8.28
CA MET A 10 -1.61 -46.57 7.92
C MET A 10 -2.18 -46.52 6.49
N ILE A 11 -1.65 -47.33 5.57
CA ILE A 11 -2.10 -47.35 4.16
C ILE A 11 -3.32 -48.29 3.98
N LEU A 12 -3.46 -49.31 4.81
CA LEU A 12 -4.54 -50.32 4.67
C LEU A 12 -5.75 -50.10 5.57
N ASN A 13 -5.66 -49.30 6.64
CA ASN A 13 -6.82 -48.87 7.40
C ASN A 13 -7.27 -47.49 6.92
N GLY A 14 -7.84 -47.44 5.71
CA GLY A 14 -8.77 -46.39 5.29
C GLY A 14 -10.06 -46.43 6.12
N GLY A 15 -9.93 -46.32 7.44
CA GLY A 15 -11.03 -45.99 8.34
C GLY A 15 -11.24 -44.49 8.25
N ASP A 16 -12.51 -44.08 8.09
CA ASP A 16 -12.98 -42.71 8.01
C ASP A 16 -12.11 -41.74 8.81
N GLY A 17 -11.64 -40.64 8.20
CA GLY A 17 -10.69 -39.66 8.75
C GLY A 17 -11.17 -38.89 10.00
N GLN A 18 -11.58 -39.63 11.03
CA GLN A 18 -12.11 -39.20 12.30
C GLN A 18 -11.00 -39.30 13.34
N CYS A 19 -10.78 -38.19 14.06
CA CYS A 19 -9.71 -38.09 15.05
C CYS A 19 -9.92 -39.10 16.22
N PRO A 20 -8.94 -39.97 16.50
CA PRO A 20 -9.03 -40.94 17.59
C PRO A 20 -8.81 -40.25 18.94
N LYS A 21 -9.90 -39.97 19.67
CA LYS A 21 -9.90 -39.25 20.97
C LYS A 21 -9.04 -39.90 22.07
N VAL A 22 -8.61 -41.14 21.91
CA VAL A 22 -7.72 -41.84 22.86
C VAL A 22 -6.25 -41.55 22.58
N GLU A 23 -5.88 -41.48 21.30
CA GLU A 23 -4.51 -41.32 20.82
C GLU A 23 -4.15 -39.85 20.64
N CYS A 24 -5.12 -39.01 20.27
CA CYS A 24 -4.99 -37.56 20.20
C CYS A 24 -5.47 -36.91 21.50
N ARG A 25 -4.54 -36.70 22.44
CA ARG A 25 -4.79 -36.09 23.77
C ARG A 25 -3.66 -35.11 24.15
N PRO A 26 -3.87 -34.19 25.12
CA PRO A 26 -2.87 -33.19 25.50
C PRO A 26 -1.48 -33.74 25.81
N LYS A 27 -1.40 -34.93 26.43
CA LYS A 27 -0.14 -35.64 26.71
C LYS A 27 0.74 -35.86 25.46
N PHE A 28 0.12 -35.97 24.29
CA PHE A 28 0.78 -36.14 23.00
C PHE A 28 0.82 -34.85 22.18
N ASN A 29 0.50 -33.70 22.79
CA ASN A 29 0.37 -32.41 22.11
C ASN A 29 -0.61 -32.49 20.92
N CYS A 30 -1.72 -33.20 21.09
CA CYS A 30 -2.73 -33.41 20.07
C CYS A 30 -4.12 -33.21 20.66
N LEU A 31 -4.99 -32.45 19.97
CA LEU A 31 -6.40 -32.30 20.34
C LEU A 31 -7.28 -32.34 19.09
N CYS A 32 -8.37 -33.09 19.14
CA CYS A 32 -9.20 -33.33 17.97
C CYS A 32 -10.00 -32.08 17.51
N PRO A 33 -10.20 -31.88 16.19
CA PRO A 33 -10.99 -30.77 15.67
C PRO A 33 -12.46 -30.70 16.08
N ASP A 34 -13.02 -31.78 16.63
CA ASP A 34 -14.40 -31.86 17.15
C ASP A 34 -14.47 -31.66 18.68
N LEU A 35 -13.39 -31.18 19.31
CA LEU A 35 -13.33 -30.93 20.75
C LEU A 35 -14.28 -29.80 21.17
N THR A 36 -15.31 -30.17 21.93
CA THR A 36 -16.34 -29.25 22.44
C THR A 36 -16.43 -29.22 23.97
N SER A 37 -15.74 -30.14 24.65
CA SER A 37 -15.62 -30.21 26.11
C SER A 37 -14.26 -29.68 26.58
N PRO A 38 -14.16 -29.20 27.84
CA PRO A 38 -12.88 -28.83 28.44
C PRO A 38 -11.85 -29.95 28.37
N PRO A 39 -10.70 -29.75 27.72
CA PRO A 39 -9.64 -30.76 27.69
C PRO A 39 -9.02 -30.91 29.07
N ALA A 40 -8.54 -32.12 29.40
CA ALA A 40 -7.72 -32.36 30.58
C ALA A 40 -6.49 -33.20 30.25
N SER A 41 -5.43 -33.01 31.02
CA SER A 41 -4.26 -33.90 31.01
C SER A 41 -4.62 -35.36 31.36
N SER A 42 -5.70 -35.58 32.13
CA SER A 42 -6.28 -36.90 32.42
C SER A 42 -7.82 -36.82 32.55
N GLY A 43 -8.56 -37.50 31.67
CA GLY A 43 -10.04 -37.45 31.64
C GLY A 43 -10.58 -36.14 31.06
N ASP A 44 -11.81 -35.77 31.43
CA ASP A 44 -12.41 -34.47 31.12
C ASP A 44 -12.42 -33.59 32.38
N LEU A 45 -12.08 -32.29 32.25
CA LEU A 45 -12.22 -31.35 33.35
C LEU A 45 -13.71 -31.10 33.59
N ARG A 46 -14.11 -31.06 34.88
CA ARG A 46 -15.46 -30.58 35.20
C ARG A 46 -15.55 -29.09 34.86
N ILE A 47 -16.68 -28.67 34.28
CA ILE A 47 -16.90 -27.27 33.89
C ILE A 47 -16.68 -26.32 35.08
N VAL A 48 -17.15 -26.69 36.28
CA VAL A 48 -16.99 -25.89 37.50
C VAL A 48 -15.53 -25.59 37.87
N SER A 49 -14.62 -26.55 37.60
CA SER A 49 -13.19 -26.43 37.89
C SER A 49 -12.37 -25.90 36.71
N THR A 50 -13.00 -25.69 35.54
CA THR A 50 -12.30 -25.25 34.33
C THR A 50 -12.10 -23.73 34.37
N PRO A 51 -10.88 -23.19 34.27
CA PRO A 51 -10.67 -21.74 34.17
C PRO A 51 -11.36 -21.16 32.93
N GLN A 52 -11.91 -19.95 33.04
CA GLN A 52 -12.42 -19.22 31.88
C GLN A 52 -11.34 -18.32 31.32
N PHE A 53 -11.00 -18.48 30.04
CA PHE A 53 -10.03 -17.61 29.38
C PHE A 53 -10.70 -16.58 28.48
N VAL A 54 -10.15 -15.37 28.47
CA VAL A 54 -10.50 -14.27 27.57
C VAL A 54 -9.24 -13.91 26.79
N ILE A 55 -9.34 -13.85 25.47
CA ILE A 55 -8.22 -13.55 24.58
C ILE A 55 -8.61 -12.38 23.70
N LEU A 56 -8.02 -11.23 23.96
CA LEU A 56 -8.19 -10.04 23.13
C LEU A 56 -7.12 -10.03 22.04
N THR A 57 -7.56 -9.96 20.79
CA THR A 57 -6.67 -9.94 19.64
C THR A 57 -6.89 -8.67 18.82
N PHE A 58 -5.80 -8.01 18.44
CA PHE A 58 -5.83 -6.82 17.60
C PHE A 58 -5.11 -7.10 16.30
N GLN A 59 -5.65 -6.67 15.17
CA GLN A 59 -5.06 -6.92 13.87
C GLN A 59 -4.94 -5.66 13.00
N GLY A 60 -3.91 -5.61 12.15
CA GLY A 60 -3.68 -4.52 11.21
C GLY A 60 -2.30 -3.89 11.36
N ASN A 61 -2.15 -2.66 10.86
CA ASN A 61 -0.91 -1.92 11.00
C ASN A 61 -0.77 -1.32 12.42
N VAL A 62 0.47 -1.20 12.89
CA VAL A 62 0.80 -0.61 14.19
C VAL A 62 1.47 0.73 13.99
N ASN A 63 1.04 1.74 14.75
CA ASN A 63 1.61 3.08 14.79
C ASN A 63 1.54 3.63 16.22
N GLN A 64 2.10 4.83 16.44
CA GLN A 64 2.14 5.44 17.77
C GLN A 64 0.75 5.58 18.42
N HIS A 65 -0.30 5.95 17.66
CA HIS A 65 -1.66 6.07 18.21
C HIS A 65 -2.24 4.72 18.67
N SER A 66 -1.98 3.65 17.91
CA SER A 66 -2.38 2.31 18.32
C SER A 66 -1.61 1.84 19.57
N TYR A 67 -0.33 2.21 19.70
CA TYR A 67 0.45 1.94 20.90
C TYR A 67 -0.12 2.67 22.11
N ASP A 68 -0.37 3.97 22.00
CA ASP A 68 -0.93 4.77 23.09
C ASP A 68 -2.27 4.19 23.57
N SER A 69 -3.12 3.76 22.62
CA SER A 69 -4.42 3.16 22.92
C SER A 69 -4.29 1.79 23.59
N LEU A 70 -3.39 0.94 23.10
CA LEU A 70 -3.17 -0.40 23.65
C LEU A 70 -2.53 -0.32 25.04
N SER A 71 -1.52 0.51 25.25
CA SER A 71 -0.89 0.70 26.56
C SER A 71 -1.84 1.31 27.60
N ASP A 72 -2.81 2.14 27.19
CA ASP A 72 -3.88 2.65 28.07
C ASP A 72 -4.93 1.58 28.45
N ILE A 73 -5.17 0.61 27.57
CA ILE A 73 -6.07 -0.52 27.87
C ILE A 73 -5.36 -1.56 28.75
N PHE A 74 -4.09 -1.87 28.47
CA PHE A 74 -3.34 -2.97 29.09
C PHE A 74 -2.26 -2.46 30.04
N THR A 75 -2.70 -1.64 30.98
CA THR A 75 -1.84 -1.02 31.98
C THR A 75 -1.18 -2.07 32.90
N PRO A 76 0.03 -1.81 33.42
CA PRO A 76 0.75 -2.76 34.27
C PRO A 76 0.05 -3.20 35.56
N ASP A 77 -0.89 -2.40 36.06
CA ASP A 77 -1.69 -2.68 37.26
C ASP A 77 -2.80 -3.71 37.03
N ARG A 78 -3.17 -3.99 35.77
CA ARG A 78 -4.15 -5.06 35.46
C ARG A 78 -3.49 -6.43 35.50
N GLN A 79 -3.71 -7.13 36.61
CA GLN A 79 -3.12 -8.43 36.91
C GLN A 79 -4.18 -9.53 36.87
N ASN A 80 -3.81 -10.69 36.30
CA ASN A 80 -4.61 -11.90 36.43
C ASN A 80 -4.57 -12.42 37.88
N PRO A 81 -5.64 -13.12 38.34
CA PRO A 81 -5.62 -13.78 39.63
C PRO A 81 -4.58 -14.90 39.70
N MET A 82 -4.34 -15.41 40.91
CA MET A 82 -3.46 -16.57 41.16
C MET A 82 -2.02 -16.40 40.65
N ASN A 83 -1.48 -15.17 40.69
CA ASN A 83 -0.11 -14.85 40.25
C ASN A 83 0.21 -15.26 38.81
N VAL A 84 -0.80 -15.34 37.93
CA VAL A 84 -0.60 -15.62 36.50
C VAL A 84 0.09 -14.43 35.80
N GLY A 85 0.04 -13.22 36.38
CA GLY A 85 0.77 -12.03 35.92
C GLY A 85 -0.10 -11.09 35.08
N ARG A 86 0.53 -10.10 34.43
CA ARG A 86 -0.18 -9.03 33.72
C ARG A 86 -1.12 -9.55 32.63
N VAL A 87 -2.18 -8.80 32.37
CA VAL A 87 -3.07 -9.01 31.23
C VAL A 87 -2.37 -8.57 29.93
N THR A 88 -2.27 -9.47 28.96
CA THR A 88 -1.62 -9.20 27.66
C THR A 88 -2.53 -9.58 26.49
N PRO A 89 -2.57 -8.78 25.40
CA PRO A 89 -3.23 -9.13 24.16
C PRO A 89 -2.27 -9.84 23.18
N THR A 90 -2.86 -10.38 22.10
CA THR A 90 -2.13 -10.77 20.89
C THR A 90 -2.32 -9.73 19.79
N ILE A 91 -1.23 -9.25 19.20
CA ILE A 91 -1.24 -8.29 18.09
C ILE A 91 -0.80 -8.98 16.80
N PHE A 92 -1.74 -9.17 15.87
CA PHE A 92 -1.52 -9.68 14.52
C PHE A 92 -1.11 -8.53 13.60
N VAL A 93 0.19 -8.35 13.42
CA VAL A 93 0.78 -7.20 12.74
C VAL A 93 0.86 -7.43 11.23
N ALA A 94 0.24 -6.55 10.46
CA ALA A 94 0.40 -6.44 9.01
C ALA A 94 1.51 -5.41 8.69
N ASP A 95 2.27 -5.57 7.61
CA ASP A 95 3.24 -4.55 7.19
C ASP A 95 2.57 -3.22 6.79
N LYS A 96 1.36 -3.31 6.23
CA LYS A 96 0.52 -2.16 5.90
C LYS A 96 -0.97 -2.49 6.04
N SER A 97 -1.78 -1.46 6.19
CA SER A 97 -3.24 -1.55 6.12
C SER A 97 -3.75 -1.59 4.68
N ILE A 98 -5.06 -1.86 4.52
CA ILE A 98 -5.77 -1.77 3.25
C ILE A 98 -5.67 -0.36 2.61
N THR A 99 -5.53 0.69 3.41
CA THR A 99 -5.35 2.08 2.93
C THR A 99 -3.89 2.42 2.63
N GLY A 100 -2.96 1.46 2.79
CA GLY A 100 -1.54 1.62 2.50
C GLY A 100 -0.71 2.21 3.66
N LEU A 101 -1.33 2.51 4.82
CA LEU A 101 -0.59 2.99 5.99
C LEU A 101 0.34 1.88 6.50
N LYS A 102 1.64 2.18 6.56
CA LYS A 102 2.67 1.23 7.00
C LYS A 102 2.70 1.07 8.52
N THR A 103 3.19 -0.08 8.95
CA THR A 103 3.54 -0.35 10.34
C THR A 103 4.85 0.34 10.71
N ASP A 104 4.84 1.01 11.86
CA ASP A 104 6.05 1.42 12.57
C ASP A 104 6.57 0.26 13.41
N TYR A 105 7.63 -0.38 12.91
CA TYR A 105 8.25 -1.53 13.56
C TYR A 105 9.00 -1.16 14.85
N CYS A 106 9.41 0.09 15.07
CA CYS A 106 9.90 0.50 16.39
C CYS A 106 8.79 0.38 17.43
N THR A 107 7.60 0.86 17.07
CA THR A 107 6.43 0.78 17.95
C THR A 107 6.03 -0.67 18.19
N VAL A 108 6.10 -1.55 17.18
CA VAL A 108 5.92 -3.00 17.37
C VAL A 108 6.95 -3.56 18.37
N GLY A 109 8.21 -3.16 18.24
CA GLY A 109 9.26 -3.56 19.17
C GLY A 109 9.00 -3.10 20.60
N LYS A 110 8.44 -1.90 20.82
CA LYS A 110 8.01 -1.43 22.14
C LYS A 110 6.88 -2.29 22.72
N LEU A 111 5.84 -2.58 21.92
CA LEU A 111 4.74 -3.46 22.33
C LEU A 111 5.26 -4.83 22.78
N PHE A 112 6.27 -5.38 22.09
CA PHE A 112 6.85 -6.66 22.45
C PHE A 112 7.78 -6.58 23.67
N TRP A 113 8.79 -5.72 23.62
CA TRP A 113 9.88 -5.70 24.59
C TRP A 113 9.56 -4.93 25.86
N GLU A 114 8.79 -3.85 25.78
CA GLU A 114 8.45 -2.99 26.94
C GLU A 114 7.09 -3.37 27.51
N GLU A 115 6.10 -3.65 26.64
CA GLU A 115 4.76 -4.03 27.07
C GLU A 115 4.53 -5.56 27.16
N GLY A 116 5.51 -6.39 26.76
CA GLY A 116 5.41 -7.84 26.89
C GLY A 116 4.27 -8.49 26.09
N PHE A 117 3.66 -7.77 25.15
CA PHE A 117 2.53 -8.26 24.34
C PHE A 117 3.00 -9.30 23.34
N GLU A 118 2.07 -10.16 22.91
CA GLU A 118 2.38 -11.16 21.89
C GLU A 118 2.31 -10.49 20.53
N ILE A 119 3.32 -10.71 19.70
CA ILE A 119 3.35 -10.23 18.32
C ILE A 119 3.30 -11.44 17.37
N ALA A 120 2.27 -11.48 16.54
CA ALA A 120 2.02 -12.51 15.54
C ALA A 120 1.94 -11.91 14.12
N SER A 121 2.14 -12.75 13.11
CA SER A 121 2.20 -12.33 11.70
C SER A 121 0.81 -12.16 11.07
N HIS A 122 0.62 -11.12 10.25
CA HIS A 122 -0.63 -10.83 9.53
C HIS A 122 -0.41 -10.28 8.11
N SER A 123 0.33 -11.02 7.29
CA SER A 123 0.71 -10.68 5.89
C SER A 123 1.54 -9.40 5.72
N ILE A 124 2.19 -9.29 4.56
CA ILE A 124 2.82 -8.06 4.11
C ILE A 124 1.80 -7.20 3.35
N SER A 125 1.16 -7.78 2.33
CA SER A 125 0.45 -6.98 1.35
C SER A 125 -0.95 -6.55 1.79
N TYR A 126 -1.58 -7.32 2.69
CA TYR A 126 -3.01 -7.21 2.98
C TYR A 126 -3.86 -7.17 1.68
N ARG A 127 -3.50 -8.00 0.69
CA ARG A 127 -4.00 -7.95 -0.68
C ARG A 127 -5.52 -8.02 -0.80
N GLU A 128 -6.03 -7.14 -1.66
CA GLU A 128 -7.40 -7.14 -2.19
C GLU A 128 -7.43 -7.81 -3.59
N PRO A 129 -8.56 -8.44 -3.98
CA PRO A 129 -9.80 -8.61 -3.22
C PRO A 129 -9.74 -9.72 -2.14
N PRO A 130 -10.61 -9.74 -1.12
CA PRO A 130 -10.52 -10.67 0.02
C PRO A 130 -10.59 -12.15 -0.39
N ASN A 131 -11.34 -12.45 -1.45
CA ASN A 131 -11.49 -13.82 -1.94
C ASN A 131 -10.21 -14.37 -2.58
N TRP A 132 -9.26 -13.52 -2.99
CA TRP A 132 -7.98 -13.93 -3.59
C TRP A 132 -7.23 -14.91 -2.69
N TRP A 133 -7.15 -14.62 -1.38
CA TRP A 133 -6.51 -15.48 -0.38
C TRP A 133 -7.04 -16.92 -0.39
N SER A 134 -8.36 -17.06 -0.54
CA SER A 134 -9.01 -18.37 -0.52
C SER A 134 -9.08 -19.08 -1.87
N THR A 135 -8.91 -18.37 -3.00
CA THR A 135 -9.25 -18.90 -4.34
C THR A 135 -8.13 -18.85 -5.36
N HIS A 136 -7.15 -17.96 -5.19
CA HIS A 136 -6.10 -17.70 -6.20
C HIS A 136 -4.69 -17.78 -5.63
N ALA A 137 -4.49 -17.50 -4.33
CA ALA A 137 -3.17 -17.53 -3.70
C ALA A 137 -2.57 -18.94 -3.74
N ASP A 138 -1.40 -19.09 -4.36
CA ASP A 138 -0.66 -20.35 -4.41
C ASP A 138 0.35 -20.48 -3.24
N TYR A 139 1.12 -21.56 -3.21
CA TYR A 139 2.15 -21.77 -2.19
C TYR A 139 3.20 -20.65 -2.14
N THR A 140 3.61 -20.12 -3.30
CA THR A 140 4.63 -19.07 -3.39
C THR A 140 4.09 -17.75 -2.83
N ASP A 141 2.85 -17.42 -3.17
CA ASP A 141 2.12 -16.29 -2.61
C ASP A 141 2.05 -16.38 -1.08
N TRP A 142 1.56 -17.50 -0.55
CA TRP A 142 1.46 -17.74 0.90
C TRP A 142 2.83 -17.70 1.57
N PHE A 143 3.84 -18.33 0.99
CA PHE A 143 5.21 -18.31 1.51
C PHE A 143 5.75 -16.88 1.59
N GLY A 144 5.59 -16.08 0.53
CA GLY A 144 6.02 -14.69 0.50
C GLY A 144 5.34 -13.82 1.56
N GLU A 145 4.04 -13.99 1.74
CA GLU A 145 3.24 -13.23 2.71
C GLU A 145 3.54 -13.64 4.16
N ILE A 146 3.62 -14.95 4.43
CA ILE A 146 3.84 -15.51 5.76
C ILE A 146 5.28 -15.27 6.22
N GLU A 147 6.26 -15.76 5.46
CA GLU A 147 7.67 -15.66 5.86
C GLU A 147 8.20 -14.26 5.72
N GLY A 148 7.75 -13.52 4.71
CA GLY A 148 8.14 -12.14 4.56
C GLY A 148 7.72 -11.30 5.76
N GLN A 149 6.50 -11.48 6.29
CA GLN A 149 6.05 -10.73 7.45
C GLN A 149 6.81 -11.11 8.72
N ARG A 150 7.02 -12.41 8.98
CA ARG A 150 7.82 -12.87 10.11
C ARG A 150 9.26 -12.36 10.05
N LYS A 151 9.86 -12.33 8.86
CA LYS A 151 11.18 -11.75 8.64
C LYS A 151 11.21 -10.26 8.98
N LYS A 152 10.20 -9.49 8.58
CA LYS A 152 10.12 -8.05 8.92
C LYS A 152 9.98 -7.82 10.43
N LEU A 153 9.13 -8.59 11.10
CA LEU A 153 9.01 -8.55 12.56
C LEU A 153 10.34 -8.88 13.24
N GLN A 154 11.06 -9.88 12.72
CA GLN A 154 12.36 -10.24 13.24
C GLN A 154 13.40 -9.12 13.05
N GLU A 155 13.56 -8.64 11.83
CA GLU A 155 14.65 -7.73 11.48
C GLU A 155 14.39 -6.29 11.90
N LYS A 156 13.13 -5.81 11.82
CA LYS A 156 12.78 -4.40 12.03
C LYS A 156 12.28 -4.09 13.43
N ALA A 157 11.67 -5.06 14.11
CA ALA A 157 11.24 -4.91 15.51
C ALA A 157 12.19 -5.64 16.49
N ASP A 158 13.27 -6.26 15.99
CA ASP A 158 14.25 -7.03 16.76
C ASP A 158 13.57 -8.13 17.61
N ILE A 159 12.55 -8.80 17.06
CA ILE A 159 11.81 -9.86 17.78
C ILE A 159 12.40 -11.23 17.38
N PRO A 160 12.83 -12.09 18.32
CA PRO A 160 13.36 -13.40 17.97
C PRO A 160 12.33 -14.21 17.18
N LYS A 161 12.77 -14.92 16.14
CA LYS A 161 11.88 -15.79 15.34
C LYS A 161 11.09 -16.79 16.20
N SER A 162 11.69 -17.29 17.28
CA SER A 162 11.06 -18.18 18.27
C SER A 162 9.89 -17.55 19.03
N ASN A 163 9.73 -16.24 18.97
CA ASN A 163 8.61 -15.52 19.57
C ASN A 163 7.56 -15.07 18.54
N ILE A 164 7.80 -15.28 17.24
CA ILE A 164 6.86 -14.97 16.16
C ILE A 164 6.28 -16.29 15.64
N THR A 165 5.40 -16.89 16.44
CA THR A 165 4.93 -18.26 16.28
C THR A 165 3.51 -18.37 15.75
N GLY A 166 2.77 -17.25 15.74
CA GLY A 166 1.37 -17.18 15.33
C GLY A 166 1.15 -16.57 13.96
N TRP A 167 0.07 -17.01 13.30
CA TRP A 167 -0.44 -16.45 12.06
C TRP A 167 -1.95 -16.17 12.14
N ARG A 168 -2.40 -15.14 11.41
CA ARG A 168 -3.80 -14.94 11.04
C ARG A 168 -3.86 -14.44 9.61
N SER A 169 -4.70 -15.03 8.77
CA SER A 169 -4.84 -14.59 7.39
C SER A 169 -5.71 -13.34 7.25
N PRO A 170 -5.38 -12.44 6.32
CA PRO A 170 -6.25 -11.31 5.98
C PRO A 170 -7.66 -11.78 5.60
N PHE A 171 -8.66 -11.04 6.07
CA PHE A 171 -10.09 -11.30 5.83
C PHE A 171 -10.59 -12.70 6.22
N PHE A 172 -9.83 -13.45 7.03
CA PHE A 172 -10.09 -14.86 7.32
C PHE A 172 -10.20 -15.72 6.05
N GLY A 173 -9.49 -15.32 4.98
CA GLY A 173 -9.35 -16.07 3.75
C GLY A 173 -8.19 -17.04 3.88
N SER A 174 -8.43 -18.32 3.63
CA SER A 174 -7.44 -19.39 3.74
C SER A 174 -7.66 -20.42 2.64
N ASN A 175 -6.62 -21.21 2.35
CA ASN A 175 -6.69 -22.42 1.54
C ASN A 175 -5.63 -23.42 2.04
N GLN A 176 -5.52 -24.59 1.42
CA GLN A 176 -4.57 -25.65 1.83
C GLN A 176 -3.12 -25.16 1.90
N PHE A 177 -2.68 -24.36 0.91
CA PHE A 177 -1.29 -23.90 0.83
C PHE A 177 -0.86 -23.03 2.01
N GLN A 178 -1.79 -22.28 2.63
CA GLN A 178 -1.52 -21.57 3.88
C GLN A 178 -0.98 -22.53 4.94
N TYR A 179 -1.71 -23.61 5.20
CA TYR A 179 -1.38 -24.56 6.25
C TYR A 179 -0.09 -25.32 5.91
N ASP A 180 0.13 -25.68 4.64
CA ASP A 180 1.39 -26.27 4.16
C ASP A 180 2.58 -25.37 4.51
N VAL A 181 2.46 -24.06 4.24
CA VAL A 181 3.51 -23.09 4.58
C VAL A 181 3.69 -22.98 6.09
N LEU A 182 2.61 -22.82 6.86
CA LEU A 182 2.71 -22.69 8.32
C LEU A 182 3.43 -23.88 8.96
N THR A 183 3.06 -25.10 8.56
CA THR A 183 3.68 -26.34 9.01
C THR A 183 5.15 -26.43 8.58
N ASN A 184 5.44 -26.24 7.29
CA ASN A 184 6.81 -26.30 6.76
C ASN A 184 7.75 -25.24 7.37
N ARG A 185 7.17 -24.12 7.83
CA ARG A 185 7.90 -23.00 8.42
C ARG A 185 7.84 -22.96 9.95
N GLN A 186 7.33 -24.03 10.56
CA GLN A 186 7.31 -24.22 12.02
C GLN A 186 6.62 -23.07 12.76
N TYR A 187 5.47 -22.62 12.24
CA TYR A 187 4.54 -21.85 13.07
C TYR A 187 3.90 -22.77 14.10
N GLU A 188 3.65 -22.26 15.30
CA GLU A 188 2.99 -23.05 16.35
C GLU A 188 1.48 -23.05 16.19
N TYR A 189 0.91 -21.94 15.70
CA TYR A 189 -0.54 -21.82 15.58
C TYR A 189 -1.02 -20.91 14.44
N ASP A 190 -2.22 -21.22 13.96
CA ASP A 190 -3.09 -20.36 13.14
C ASP A 190 -4.31 -19.91 13.95
N SER A 191 -4.84 -18.72 13.64
CA SER A 191 -6.09 -18.20 14.20
C SER A 191 -6.93 -17.57 13.10
N THR A 192 -7.28 -18.38 12.09
CA THR A 192 -7.98 -17.93 10.88
C THR A 192 -9.36 -18.55 10.73
N ILE A 193 -9.56 -19.78 11.21
CA ILE A 193 -10.85 -20.47 11.06
C ILE A 193 -11.90 -19.76 11.93
N ILE A 194 -12.99 -19.35 11.30
CA ILE A 194 -14.13 -18.76 12.00
C ILE A 194 -15.04 -19.87 12.52
N TYR A 195 -15.40 -19.79 13.80
CA TYR A 195 -16.36 -20.68 14.42
C TYR A 195 -17.64 -19.94 14.85
N THR A 196 -18.79 -20.53 14.53
CA THR A 196 -20.10 -20.02 14.94
C THR A 196 -20.72 -20.97 15.97
N PRO A 197 -20.88 -20.56 17.23
CA PRO A 197 -21.51 -21.37 18.26
C PRO A 197 -22.91 -21.84 17.86
N LYS A 198 -23.20 -23.13 18.10
CA LYS A 198 -24.49 -23.76 17.81
C LYS A 198 -25.28 -23.96 19.11
N LYS A 199 -26.62 -23.93 19.02
CA LYS A 199 -27.52 -24.38 20.10
C LYS A 199 -27.81 -25.86 19.90
N GLU A 200 -27.79 -26.67 20.97
CA GLU A 200 -28.34 -28.03 20.91
C GLU A 200 -29.86 -28.01 20.71
N GLU A 201 -30.40 -29.08 20.09
CA GLU A 201 -31.84 -29.30 19.88
C GLU A 201 -32.63 -29.31 21.20
N SER A 202 -31.99 -29.64 22.32
CA SER A 202 -32.58 -29.60 23.67
C SER A 202 -32.77 -28.17 24.22
N GLY A 203 -32.23 -27.15 23.54
CA GLY A 203 -32.28 -25.74 23.93
C GLY A 203 -31.46 -25.37 25.18
N LYS A 204 -30.85 -26.34 25.88
CA LYS A 204 -30.20 -26.14 27.19
C LYS A 204 -28.70 -25.94 27.12
N THR A 205 -28.01 -26.55 26.14
CA THR A 205 -26.55 -26.50 26.05
C THR A 205 -26.11 -25.83 24.77
N LYS A 206 -25.16 -24.89 24.87
CA LYS A 206 -24.51 -24.25 23.73
C LYS A 206 -23.21 -25.00 23.46
N ILE A 207 -22.95 -25.31 22.20
CA ILE A 207 -21.72 -25.99 21.79
C ILE A 207 -20.74 -24.92 21.35
N GLU A 208 -19.57 -24.91 21.99
CA GLU A 208 -18.43 -24.07 21.66
C GLU A 208 -17.25 -24.93 21.19
N GLN A 209 -16.34 -24.32 20.46
CA GLN A 209 -15.16 -24.99 19.92
C GLN A 209 -13.94 -24.62 20.75
N TRP A 210 -13.32 -25.61 21.38
CA TRP A 210 -12.00 -25.45 21.95
C TRP A 210 -10.93 -25.48 20.85
N PRO A 211 -9.78 -24.81 21.04
CA PRO A 211 -8.64 -24.96 20.14
C PRO A 211 -8.18 -26.41 20.03
N PHE A 212 -7.66 -26.75 18.87
CA PHE A 212 -7.34 -28.12 18.48
C PHE A 212 -6.07 -28.14 17.64
N THR A 213 -5.51 -29.32 17.43
CA THR A 213 -4.39 -29.49 16.50
C THR A 213 -4.87 -30.03 15.17
N LEU A 214 -4.10 -29.74 14.13
CA LEU A 214 -4.39 -30.16 12.76
C LEU A 214 -3.76 -31.50 12.39
N ASP A 215 -3.31 -32.30 13.37
CA ASP A 215 -2.90 -33.70 13.18
C ASP A 215 -3.97 -34.53 12.45
N TYR A 216 -5.24 -34.12 12.54
CA TYR A 216 -6.34 -34.70 11.78
C TYR A 216 -7.11 -33.61 11.02
N PRO A 217 -7.53 -33.87 9.78
CA PRO A 217 -8.28 -32.90 8.97
C PRO A 217 -9.58 -32.46 9.66
N LYS A 218 -9.98 -31.19 9.44
CA LYS A 218 -11.26 -30.66 9.90
C LYS A 218 -12.26 -30.58 8.74
N ALA A 219 -13.36 -31.32 8.84
CA ALA A 219 -14.47 -31.16 7.92
C ALA A 219 -15.14 -29.79 8.13
N CYS A 220 -15.17 -28.95 7.09
CA CYS A 220 -15.93 -27.71 7.12
C CYS A 220 -16.50 -27.35 5.74
N THR A 221 -17.44 -26.42 5.73
CA THR A 221 -18.10 -25.97 4.51
C THR A 221 -17.22 -24.90 3.83
N ARG A 222 -16.63 -25.24 2.66
CA ARG A 222 -15.76 -24.42 1.77
C ARG A 222 -14.24 -24.49 2.07
N LEU A 223 -13.44 -23.84 1.21
CA LEU A 223 -11.95 -23.79 1.19
C LEU A 223 -11.25 -23.25 2.45
N LYS A 224 -11.97 -23.03 3.56
CA LYS A 224 -11.43 -22.36 4.75
C LYS A 224 -10.62 -23.27 5.69
N CYS A 225 -10.79 -24.59 5.60
CA CYS A 225 -10.10 -25.54 6.48
C CYS A 225 -9.14 -26.40 5.67
N PRO A 226 -8.04 -26.87 6.29
CA PRO A 226 -7.14 -27.80 5.64
C PRO A 226 -7.86 -29.12 5.38
N LEU A 227 -7.64 -29.66 4.18
CA LEU A 227 -8.13 -30.98 3.79
C LEU A 227 -7.15 -32.07 4.21
N GLU A 228 -5.89 -31.70 4.46
CA GLU A 228 -4.82 -32.62 4.85
C GLU A 228 -4.43 -32.45 6.33
N SER A 229 -3.66 -33.40 6.83
CA SER A 229 -3.09 -33.38 8.17
C SER A 229 -1.86 -32.48 8.24
N HIS A 230 -1.80 -31.66 9.29
CA HIS A 230 -0.69 -30.77 9.66
C HIS A 230 -0.28 -31.02 11.12
N PRO A 231 0.43 -32.13 11.40
CA PRO A 231 0.76 -32.52 12.76
C PRO A 231 1.50 -31.44 13.54
N GLY A 232 1.00 -31.16 14.76
CA GLY A 232 1.58 -30.16 15.67
C GLY A 232 1.23 -28.70 15.40
N LEU A 233 0.59 -28.36 14.28
CA LEU A 233 0.04 -27.02 14.05
C LEU A 233 -1.29 -26.88 14.82
N TRP A 234 -1.38 -25.86 15.68
CA TRP A 234 -2.59 -25.56 16.44
C TRP A 234 -3.50 -24.61 15.66
N GLU A 235 -4.81 -24.82 15.76
CA GLU A 235 -5.82 -23.86 15.32
C GLU A 235 -6.51 -23.25 16.55
N PHE A 236 -6.58 -21.91 16.58
CA PHE A 236 -7.34 -21.12 17.55
C PHE A 236 -8.52 -20.45 16.84
N PRO A 237 -9.69 -21.12 16.78
CA PRO A 237 -10.82 -20.64 16.01
C PRO A 237 -11.37 -19.33 16.56
N VAL A 238 -11.55 -18.35 15.68
CA VAL A 238 -12.14 -17.06 16.04
C VAL A 238 -13.65 -17.23 16.18
N THR A 239 -14.14 -17.10 17.41
CA THR A 239 -15.55 -17.25 17.72
C THR A 239 -16.33 -16.02 17.28
N THR A 240 -17.42 -16.23 16.52
CA THR A 240 -18.31 -15.11 16.12
C THR A 240 -18.98 -14.47 17.34
N LEU A 241 -18.88 -13.16 17.41
CA LEU A 241 -19.57 -12.32 18.39
C LEU A 241 -21.00 -12.07 17.95
N VAL A 242 -21.89 -11.85 18.91
CA VAL A 242 -23.25 -11.34 18.69
C VAL A 242 -23.27 -9.86 19.02
N ASP A 243 -23.67 -9.02 18.06
CA ASP A 243 -23.76 -7.57 18.24
C ASP A 243 -25.07 -7.14 18.94
N GLY A 244 -25.19 -5.85 19.25
CA GLY A 244 -26.37 -5.30 19.96
C GLY A 244 -27.70 -5.46 19.22
N GLY A 245 -27.69 -5.80 17.93
CA GLY A 245 -28.87 -6.14 17.14
C GLY A 245 -29.11 -7.65 16.97
N GLY A 246 -28.30 -8.50 17.59
CA GLY A 246 -28.40 -9.96 17.50
C GLY A 246 -27.71 -10.57 16.27
N GLU A 247 -27.00 -9.77 15.47
CA GLU A 247 -26.29 -10.23 14.27
C GLU A 247 -24.91 -10.75 14.63
N ARG A 248 -24.37 -11.66 13.80
CA ARG A 248 -23.06 -12.28 14.04
C ARG A 248 -21.95 -11.67 13.22
N CYS A 249 -20.77 -11.57 13.81
CA CYS A 249 -19.57 -11.02 13.18
C CYS A 249 -18.30 -11.65 13.77
N SER A 250 -17.23 -11.76 12.98
CA SER A 250 -15.96 -12.34 13.43
C SER A 250 -14.99 -11.30 14.02
N VAL A 251 -15.14 -10.03 13.61
CA VAL A 251 -14.34 -8.90 14.12
C VAL A 251 -15.29 -7.82 14.58
N MET A 252 -15.06 -7.29 15.77
CA MET A 252 -15.98 -6.36 16.43
C MET A 252 -16.26 -5.09 15.60
N ASN A 253 -15.24 -4.56 14.91
CA ASN A 253 -15.38 -3.38 14.05
C ASN A 253 -16.02 -3.67 12.68
N GLU A 254 -16.27 -4.94 12.35
CA GLU A 254 -16.94 -5.36 11.11
C GLU A 254 -18.41 -5.74 11.36
N CYS A 255 -18.86 -5.72 12.61
CA CYS A 255 -20.25 -5.97 12.96
C CYS A 255 -21.18 -4.92 12.34
N LYS A 256 -22.37 -5.37 11.95
CA LYS A 256 -23.42 -4.49 11.40
C LYS A 256 -23.78 -3.39 12.41
N ASN A 257 -23.97 -3.77 13.67
CA ASN A 257 -24.20 -2.87 14.79
C ASN A 257 -22.94 -2.72 15.66
N LYS A 258 -21.80 -2.41 15.02
CA LYS A 258 -20.54 -2.20 15.74
C LYS A 258 -20.68 -1.08 16.79
N PRO A 259 -20.18 -1.28 18.02
CA PRO A 259 -20.17 -0.25 19.04
C PRO A 259 -19.40 1.00 18.63
N LYS A 260 -19.83 2.17 19.09
CA LYS A 260 -19.07 3.42 18.90
C LYS A 260 -18.78 4.13 20.22
N TYR A 261 -19.55 3.78 21.26
CA TYR A 261 -19.48 4.40 22.57
C TYR A 261 -19.15 3.38 23.66
N LYS A 262 -18.62 3.86 24.79
CA LYS A 262 -18.21 3.06 25.94
C LYS A 262 -19.24 2.00 26.35
N GLY A 263 -20.49 2.42 26.57
CA GLY A 263 -21.54 1.53 27.08
C GLY A 263 -21.95 0.43 26.10
N GLU A 264 -21.91 0.71 24.80
CA GLU A 264 -22.19 -0.29 23.75
C GLU A 264 -21.06 -1.32 23.67
N ALA A 265 -19.81 -0.86 23.72
CA ALA A 265 -18.64 -1.73 23.66
C ALA A 265 -18.59 -2.65 24.87
N TYR A 266 -18.71 -2.10 26.08
CA TYR A 266 -18.78 -2.87 27.32
C TYR A 266 -19.90 -3.91 27.27
N ARG A 267 -21.13 -3.51 26.91
CA ARG A 267 -22.29 -4.41 26.89
C ARG A 267 -22.08 -5.55 25.90
N MET A 268 -21.59 -5.26 24.69
CA MET A 268 -21.29 -6.30 23.71
C MET A 268 -20.24 -7.28 24.21
N LEU A 269 -19.16 -6.79 24.85
CA LEU A 269 -18.10 -7.66 25.38
C LEU A 269 -18.62 -8.56 26.52
N ILE A 270 -19.33 -7.99 27.49
CA ILE A 270 -19.79 -8.74 28.67
C ILE A 270 -20.88 -9.77 28.31
N ASP A 271 -21.77 -9.46 27.36
CA ASP A 271 -22.82 -10.39 26.91
C ASP A 271 -22.21 -11.62 26.20
N ASN A 272 -21.20 -11.41 25.34
CA ASN A 272 -20.49 -12.50 24.67
C ASN A 272 -19.62 -13.29 25.66
N PHE A 273 -18.96 -12.63 26.61
CA PHE A 273 -18.20 -13.30 27.67
C PHE A 273 -19.09 -14.21 28.53
N ASN A 274 -20.25 -13.70 28.97
CA ASN A 274 -21.20 -14.48 29.76
C ASN A 274 -21.73 -15.68 28.98
N PHE A 275 -21.91 -15.56 27.67
CA PHE A 275 -22.26 -16.69 26.82
C PHE A 275 -21.24 -17.84 26.95
N ALA A 276 -19.95 -17.54 26.87
CA ALA A 276 -18.88 -18.54 26.97
C ALA A 276 -18.73 -19.09 28.40
N LYS A 277 -18.73 -18.19 29.39
CA LYS A 277 -18.57 -18.53 30.81
C LYS A 277 -19.61 -19.52 31.33
N PHE A 278 -20.87 -19.38 30.88
CA PHE A 278 -21.98 -20.24 31.30
C PHE A 278 -22.24 -21.42 30.35
N SER A 279 -21.35 -21.63 29.37
CA SER A 279 -21.37 -22.74 28.42
C SER A 279 -20.31 -23.78 28.81
N MET A 280 -19.52 -24.27 27.84
CA MET A 280 -18.42 -25.23 28.04
C MET A 280 -17.10 -24.57 28.42
N ARG A 281 -17.10 -23.27 28.79
CA ARG A 281 -15.93 -22.48 29.16
C ARG A 281 -14.81 -22.49 28.11
N ALA A 282 -15.16 -22.65 26.83
CA ALA A 282 -14.20 -22.44 25.76
C ALA A 282 -13.62 -21.01 25.86
N PRO A 283 -12.35 -20.79 25.44
CA PRO A 283 -11.77 -19.45 25.46
C PRO A 283 -12.59 -18.52 24.56
N ILE A 284 -12.90 -17.32 25.05
CA ILE A 284 -13.51 -16.30 24.21
C ILE A 284 -12.41 -15.49 23.51
N ILE A 285 -12.26 -15.72 22.20
CA ILE A 285 -11.32 -14.98 21.34
C ILE A 285 -12.07 -13.82 20.69
N ILE A 286 -11.78 -12.60 21.11
CA ILE A 286 -12.40 -11.37 20.62
C ILE A 286 -11.41 -10.68 19.68
N ALA A 287 -11.77 -10.55 18.40
CA ALA A 287 -10.95 -9.88 17.40
C ALA A 287 -11.41 -8.45 17.14
N LEU A 288 -10.45 -7.52 17.10
CA LEU A 288 -10.63 -6.12 16.76
C LEU A 288 -9.51 -5.68 15.81
N THR A 289 -9.68 -4.57 15.09
CA THR A 289 -8.55 -3.91 14.40
C THR A 289 -7.89 -2.87 15.28
N THR A 290 -6.59 -2.63 15.10
CA THR A 290 -5.87 -1.53 15.78
C THR A 290 -6.46 -0.17 15.41
N GLN A 291 -6.87 0.00 14.15
CA GLN A 291 -7.48 1.21 13.64
C GLN A 291 -8.83 1.54 14.32
N TYR A 292 -9.59 0.52 14.74
CA TYR A 292 -10.89 0.74 15.39
C TYR A 292 -10.79 1.53 16.69
N LEU A 293 -9.71 1.34 17.46
CA LEU A 293 -9.45 2.10 18.68
C LEU A 293 -9.16 3.58 18.40
N ILE A 294 -8.63 3.88 17.22
CA ILE A 294 -8.32 5.24 16.77
C ILE A 294 -9.60 5.91 16.26
N ASP A 295 -10.39 5.19 15.44
CA ASP A 295 -11.60 5.71 14.82
C ASP A 295 -12.72 5.95 15.85
N TYR A 296 -12.78 5.14 16.92
CA TYR A 296 -13.78 5.24 17.98
C TYR A 296 -13.13 5.17 19.36
N PRO A 297 -12.54 6.29 19.84
CA PRO A 297 -11.79 6.31 21.10
C PRO A 297 -12.58 5.82 22.32
N ASP A 298 -13.90 6.05 22.38
CA ASP A 298 -14.73 5.62 23.50
C ASP A 298 -14.85 4.09 23.63
N VAL A 299 -14.58 3.34 22.56
CA VAL A 299 -14.56 1.87 22.61
C VAL A 299 -13.50 1.38 23.58
N LYS A 300 -12.34 2.05 23.65
CA LYS A 300 -11.26 1.68 24.58
C LYS A 300 -11.71 1.73 26.04
N GLU A 301 -12.54 2.71 26.39
CA GLU A 301 -13.09 2.85 27.74
C GLU A 301 -14.11 1.76 28.06
N GLY A 302 -14.82 1.25 27.04
CA GLY A 302 -15.68 0.08 27.17
C GLY A 302 -14.88 -1.21 27.37
N ILE A 303 -13.75 -1.36 26.67
CA ILE A 303 -12.82 -2.49 26.86
C ILE A 303 -12.22 -2.45 28.27
N LYS A 304 -11.76 -1.28 28.74
CA LYS A 304 -11.23 -1.10 30.10
C LYS A 304 -12.25 -1.50 31.16
N GLN A 305 -13.49 -1.00 31.05
CA GLN A 305 -14.57 -1.39 31.96
C GLN A 305 -14.85 -2.90 31.93
N PHE A 306 -14.84 -3.51 30.74
CA PHE A 306 -15.02 -4.96 30.61
C PHE A 306 -13.88 -5.74 31.29
N LEU A 307 -12.62 -5.35 31.07
CA LEU A 307 -11.46 -5.97 31.70
C LEU A 307 -11.54 -5.87 33.22
N ASP A 308 -11.84 -4.69 33.75
CA ASP A 308 -11.95 -4.47 35.19
C ASP A 308 -13.02 -5.38 35.83
N GLU A 309 -14.15 -5.63 35.15
CA GLU A 309 -15.22 -6.52 35.64
C GLU A 309 -14.89 -8.01 35.54
N VAL A 310 -14.22 -8.44 34.47
CA VAL A 310 -13.88 -9.87 34.34
C VAL A 310 -12.71 -10.27 35.24
N LEU A 311 -11.78 -9.34 35.51
CA LEU A 311 -10.63 -9.58 36.39
C LEU A 311 -10.99 -9.61 37.88
N ASP A 312 -12.15 -9.09 38.27
CA ASP A 312 -12.69 -9.23 39.64
C ASP A 312 -13.09 -10.68 39.97
N GLN A 313 -13.11 -11.56 38.97
CA GLN A 313 -13.53 -12.95 39.12
C GLN A 313 -12.30 -13.87 39.23
N GLU A 314 -12.15 -14.54 40.37
CA GLU A 314 -10.98 -15.38 40.67
C GLU A 314 -10.72 -16.50 39.63
N ASN A 315 -11.73 -16.94 38.90
CA ASN A 315 -11.65 -18.04 37.94
C ASN A 315 -11.51 -17.61 36.47
N VAL A 316 -11.25 -16.33 36.21
CA VAL A 316 -11.14 -15.75 34.86
C VAL A 316 -9.72 -15.26 34.62
N PHE A 317 -9.20 -15.54 33.42
CA PHE A 317 -7.84 -15.18 33.03
C PHE A 317 -7.87 -14.51 31.65
N VAL A 318 -7.29 -13.32 31.55
CA VAL A 318 -7.11 -12.58 30.31
C VAL A 318 -5.65 -12.69 29.87
N VAL A 319 -5.40 -13.45 28.81
CA VAL A 319 -4.05 -13.79 28.34
C VAL A 319 -3.97 -13.76 26.82
N ASP A 320 -2.75 -13.67 26.31
CA ASP A 320 -2.46 -13.82 24.88
C ASP A 320 -2.51 -15.31 24.44
N ILE A 321 -2.53 -15.54 23.12
CA ILE A 321 -2.65 -16.87 22.54
C ILE A 321 -1.45 -17.75 22.91
N GLN A 322 -0.22 -17.24 22.92
CA GLN A 322 0.95 -18.04 23.28
C GLN A 322 0.87 -18.58 24.72
N ARG A 323 0.42 -17.75 25.67
CA ARG A 323 0.20 -18.19 27.05
C ARG A 323 -0.95 -19.19 27.14
N PHE A 324 -2.06 -18.93 26.45
CA PHE A 324 -3.16 -19.88 26.43
C PHE A 324 -2.80 -21.21 25.74
N LEU A 325 -1.95 -21.20 24.72
CA LEU A 325 -1.40 -22.40 24.09
C LEU A 325 -0.58 -23.23 25.10
N ALA A 326 0.19 -22.60 25.99
CA ALA A 326 0.88 -23.32 27.06
C ALA A 326 -0.10 -24.05 28.00
N TYR A 327 -1.24 -23.43 28.32
CA TYR A 327 -2.33 -24.11 29.02
C TYR A 327 -2.91 -25.27 28.21
N MET A 328 -3.17 -25.10 26.92
CA MET A 328 -3.73 -26.15 26.06
C MET A 328 -2.80 -27.37 25.90
N LYS A 329 -1.48 -27.18 26.01
CA LYS A 329 -0.49 -28.26 26.04
C LYS A 329 -0.50 -29.06 27.34
N SER A 330 -1.04 -28.51 28.44
CA SER A 330 -1.11 -29.18 29.76
C SER A 330 -2.30 -28.69 30.58
N PRO A 331 -3.55 -28.95 30.12
CA PRO A 331 -4.73 -28.33 30.71
C PRO A 331 -5.03 -28.96 32.07
N ILE A 332 -5.24 -28.09 33.06
CA ILE A 332 -5.54 -28.41 34.46
C ILE A 332 -6.68 -27.53 34.97
N GLY A 333 -7.31 -27.92 36.08
CA GLY A 333 -8.31 -27.08 36.71
C GLY A 333 -7.71 -25.84 37.39
N LEU A 334 -8.57 -25.05 38.05
CA LEU A 334 -8.15 -23.85 38.78
C LEU A 334 -7.03 -24.12 39.81
N SER A 335 -7.08 -25.27 40.49
CA SER A 335 -6.04 -25.65 41.42
C SER A 335 -4.75 -26.01 40.68
N GLY A 336 -3.71 -25.21 40.87
CA GLY A 336 -2.38 -25.45 40.32
C GLY A 336 -2.11 -24.74 39.00
N ILE A 337 -3.02 -23.90 38.51
CA ILE A 337 -2.86 -23.12 37.27
C ILE A 337 -1.62 -22.21 37.30
N GLU A 338 -1.28 -21.70 38.49
CA GLU A 338 -0.10 -20.89 38.78
C GLU A 338 1.23 -21.64 38.56
N ASN A 339 1.19 -22.97 38.46
CA ASN A 339 2.36 -23.81 38.22
C ASN A 339 2.63 -24.06 36.73
N ILE A 340 1.79 -23.58 35.81
CA ILE A 340 2.08 -23.64 34.38
C ILE A 340 3.05 -22.50 34.06
N ASP A 341 4.34 -22.82 33.92
CA ASP A 341 5.38 -21.82 33.66
C ASP A 341 5.09 -20.95 32.43
N GLY A 342 4.53 -21.54 31.37
CA GLY A 342 4.17 -20.83 30.14
C GLY A 342 2.96 -19.89 30.28
N LEU A 343 2.22 -19.93 31.38
CA LEU A 343 1.18 -18.94 31.69
C LEU A 343 1.74 -17.68 32.34
N ARG A 344 2.99 -17.68 32.81
CA ARG A 344 3.60 -16.47 33.38
C ARG A 344 3.82 -15.41 32.31
N GLU A 345 3.86 -14.16 32.75
CA GLU A 345 4.16 -13.04 31.86
C GLU A 345 5.58 -13.13 31.28
N ARG A 346 5.74 -12.61 30.05
CA ARG A 346 7.05 -12.53 29.41
C ARG A 346 7.92 -11.46 30.09
N PRO A 347 9.24 -11.68 30.19
CA PRO A 347 10.14 -10.68 30.72
C PRO A 347 10.18 -9.46 29.80
N ILE A 348 10.06 -8.28 30.40
CA ILE A 348 10.16 -6.99 29.72
C ILE A 348 11.57 -6.40 29.87
N LYS A 349 11.98 -5.58 28.91
CA LYS A 349 13.25 -4.83 28.93
C LYS A 349 13.10 -3.52 28.17
N ASN A 350 13.89 -2.52 28.55
CA ASN A 350 13.95 -1.27 27.79
C ASN A 350 14.37 -1.55 26.34
N TYR A 351 13.59 -1.02 25.40
CA TYR A 351 13.81 -1.27 23.99
C TYR A 351 14.35 -0.03 23.29
N ASN A 352 15.65 -0.05 23.07
CA ASN A 352 16.28 0.91 22.17
C ASN A 352 16.06 0.42 20.75
N CYS A 353 15.12 1.04 20.04
CA CYS A 353 14.85 0.68 18.66
C CYS A 353 16.09 0.83 17.80
N LYS A 354 16.58 -0.31 17.28
CA LYS A 354 17.69 -0.39 16.34
C LYS A 354 17.15 -0.51 14.93
N ILE A 355 16.34 0.44 14.46
CA ILE A 355 16.22 0.57 13.02
C ILE A 355 17.62 0.94 12.55
N THR A 356 18.27 0.05 11.80
CA THR A 356 19.35 0.42 10.89
C THR A 356 18.78 1.46 9.93
N GLN A 357 18.82 2.71 10.36
CA GLN A 357 18.66 3.85 9.49
C GLN A 357 19.80 3.74 8.49
N LEU A 358 19.49 3.42 7.23
CA LEU A 358 20.24 4.03 6.14
C LEU A 358 19.91 5.53 6.23
N ALA A 359 20.63 6.22 7.11
CA ALA A 359 20.48 7.64 7.35
C ALA A 359 21.02 8.41 6.14
N ALA A 360 20.22 9.34 5.61
CA ALA A 360 20.73 10.48 4.86
C ALA A 360 21.64 11.33 5.78
N PRO A 361 22.67 12.01 5.25
CA PRO A 361 23.72 12.61 6.06
C PRO A 361 23.28 13.96 6.63
N VAL A 362 23.30 14.14 7.95
CA VAL A 362 23.44 15.46 8.56
C VAL A 362 24.40 15.41 9.75
N ALA A 363 25.34 16.35 9.68
CA ALA A 363 26.35 16.86 10.59
C ALA A 363 26.36 16.48 12.09
N VAL A 364 27.56 16.09 12.51
CA VAL A 364 28.36 16.57 13.66
C VAL A 364 27.64 16.91 14.98
N SER A 365 27.84 16.03 15.96
CA SER A 365 28.28 16.28 17.37
C SER A 365 27.71 15.12 18.19
N GLU A 366 28.43 14.37 19.02
CA GLU A 366 29.34 14.80 20.07
C GLU A 366 30.34 13.67 20.38
N ARG A 367 31.59 14.06 20.66
CA ARG A 367 32.60 13.19 21.28
C ARG A 367 32.51 13.36 22.79
N ARG A 368 32.33 12.26 23.51
CA ARG A 368 32.98 11.92 24.80
C ARG A 368 32.18 10.79 25.44
N LEU A 369 32.80 9.62 25.61
CA LEU A 369 32.55 8.57 26.63
C LEU A 369 33.00 7.19 26.12
N LEU A 370 34.24 7.09 25.61
CA LEU A 370 34.77 5.81 25.14
C LEU A 370 36.30 5.79 25.24
N PHE A 371 36.84 6.05 26.44
CA PHE A 371 38.29 5.91 26.68
C PHE A 371 38.68 5.22 27.99
N ASP A 372 37.75 4.80 28.84
CA ASP A 372 38.12 4.25 30.16
C ASP A 372 38.06 2.71 30.26
N PHE A 373 37.90 1.96 29.17
CA PHE A 373 37.61 0.51 29.29
C PHE A 373 38.60 -0.47 28.63
N LEU A 374 39.61 -0.02 27.87
CA LEU A 374 40.46 -0.95 27.12
C LEU A 374 41.94 -0.59 27.28
N ASN A 375 42.59 -1.23 28.25
CA ASN A 375 44.04 -1.27 28.46
C ASN A 375 44.74 -1.85 27.20
N ILE A 376 45.05 -1.00 26.22
CA ILE A 376 45.81 -1.38 25.01
C ILE A 376 47.09 -0.56 24.99
N SER A 377 48.24 -1.20 24.69
CA SER A 377 49.54 -0.52 24.64
C SER A 377 49.69 0.37 23.39
N ASP A 378 50.45 1.46 23.52
CA ASP A 378 50.58 2.52 22.49
C ASP A 378 51.03 2.02 21.11
N GLY A 379 51.76 0.90 21.05
CA GLY A 379 52.22 0.29 19.79
C GLY A 379 51.11 -0.44 19.01
N GLU A 380 50.15 -1.06 19.70
CA GLU A 380 49.03 -1.76 19.08
C GLU A 380 47.92 -0.79 18.65
N LEU A 381 47.76 0.30 19.40
CA LEU A 381 46.86 1.40 19.06
C LEU A 381 47.26 2.08 17.74
N PHE A 382 48.56 2.26 17.49
CA PHE A 382 49.05 2.87 16.25
C PHE A 382 48.77 1.99 15.03
N LEU A 383 48.99 0.67 15.13
CA LEU A 383 48.75 -0.28 14.05
C LEU A 383 47.25 -0.45 13.77
N LEU A 384 46.42 -0.47 14.81
CA LEU A 384 44.96 -0.56 14.69
C LEU A 384 44.37 0.73 14.08
N ILE A 385 44.83 1.91 14.52
CA ILE A 385 44.41 3.20 13.94
C ILE A 385 44.85 3.32 12.49
N HIS A 386 46.07 2.89 12.13
CA HIS A 386 46.53 2.94 10.75
C HIS A 386 45.74 1.99 9.84
N THR A 387 45.45 0.79 10.33
CA THR A 387 44.65 -0.21 9.59
C THR A 387 43.20 0.23 9.46
N LEU A 388 42.59 0.77 10.53
CA LEU A 388 41.24 1.33 10.50
C LEU A 388 41.17 2.61 9.66
N CYS A 389 42.22 3.44 9.63
CA CYS A 389 42.30 4.59 8.72
C CYS A 389 42.42 4.14 7.28
N LEU A 390 43.23 3.14 6.97
CA LEU A 390 43.35 2.59 5.62
C LEU A 390 42.04 1.93 5.17
N ILE A 391 41.35 1.18 6.05
CA ILE A 391 40.02 0.61 5.78
C ILE A 391 38.98 1.72 5.64
N ALA A 392 38.98 2.75 6.49
CA ALA A 392 38.07 3.88 6.41
C ALA A 392 38.32 4.70 5.13
N ILE A 393 39.58 4.92 4.74
CA ILE A 393 39.94 5.55 3.46
C ILE A 393 39.50 4.67 2.30
N PHE A 394 39.68 3.34 2.38
CA PHE A 394 39.25 2.42 1.33
C PHE A 394 37.72 2.35 1.23
N VAL A 395 36.99 2.44 2.34
CA VAL A 395 35.52 2.51 2.42
C VAL A 395 35.00 3.86 1.96
N LEU A 396 35.66 4.97 2.31
CA LEU A 396 35.32 6.32 1.84
C LEU A 396 35.60 6.49 0.34
N ILE A 397 36.66 5.88 -0.19
CA ILE A 397 36.96 5.86 -1.63
C ILE A 397 35.99 4.93 -2.39
N LYS A 398 35.51 3.83 -1.78
CA LYS A 398 34.46 2.99 -2.39
C LYS A 398 33.06 3.62 -2.34
N ASN A 399 32.79 4.48 -1.35
CA ASN A 399 31.52 5.20 -1.20
C ASN A 399 31.47 6.54 -1.95
N SER A 400 32.50 6.91 -2.74
CA SER A 400 32.50 8.15 -3.51
C SER A 400 31.91 8.01 -4.92
N THR A 401 31.17 6.94 -5.23
CA THR A 401 30.41 6.89 -6.48
C THR A 401 29.05 7.55 -6.26
N HIS A 402 28.98 8.85 -6.51
CA HIS A 402 27.71 9.59 -6.59
C HIS A 402 26.70 8.79 -7.42
N CYS A 403 25.52 8.54 -6.86
CA CYS A 403 24.44 7.85 -7.53
C CYS A 403 24.04 8.62 -8.79
N LYS A 404 24.07 7.91 -9.92
CA LYS A 404 23.70 8.38 -11.25
C LYS A 404 22.69 7.40 -11.83
N VAL A 405 21.48 7.87 -12.05
CA VAL A 405 20.37 7.05 -12.54
C VAL A 405 20.16 7.34 -14.02
N LEU A 406 20.18 6.30 -14.84
CA LEU A 406 19.80 6.34 -16.24
C LEU A 406 18.30 6.08 -16.37
N GLY A 407 17.52 7.07 -16.80
CA GLY A 407 16.09 6.97 -17.06
C GLY A 407 15.79 6.68 -18.52
N ILE A 408 14.86 5.76 -18.77
CA ILE A 408 14.43 5.31 -20.11
C ILE A 408 12.92 5.49 -20.26
N GLU A 409 12.52 6.34 -21.21
CA GLU A 409 11.13 6.65 -21.54
C GLU A 409 10.83 6.25 -23.00
N THR A 410 9.91 5.29 -23.17
CA THR A 410 9.43 4.81 -24.48
C THR A 410 7.95 4.44 -24.43
N SER A 411 7.14 5.13 -23.63
CA SER A 411 5.74 4.75 -23.41
C SER A 411 4.82 5.11 -24.58
N CYS A 412 5.17 6.11 -25.40
CA CYS A 412 4.31 6.60 -26.48
C CYS A 412 5.06 6.83 -27.80
N ASP A 413 5.41 8.07 -28.12
CA ASP A 413 6.05 8.49 -29.38
C ASP A 413 7.35 9.30 -29.17
N ASP A 414 7.83 9.41 -27.93
CA ASP A 414 9.12 10.02 -27.60
C ASP A 414 10.11 8.95 -27.12
N THR A 415 11.31 8.90 -27.72
CA THR A 415 12.41 8.07 -27.20
C THR A 415 13.29 8.95 -26.34
N GLY A 416 13.12 8.87 -25.02
CA GLY A 416 13.80 9.71 -24.05
C GLY A 416 14.79 8.93 -23.19
N ILE A 417 16.03 9.42 -23.13
CA ILE A 417 17.05 8.97 -22.19
C ILE A 417 17.51 10.16 -21.34
N GLY A 418 17.57 9.99 -20.03
CA GLY A 418 18.05 11.02 -19.10
C GLY A 418 19.04 10.43 -18.10
N ILE A 419 20.03 11.20 -17.68
CA ILE A 419 20.96 10.83 -16.62
C ILE A 419 20.89 11.91 -15.55
N VAL A 420 20.47 11.53 -14.34
CA VAL A 420 20.32 12.45 -13.20
C VAL A 420 21.12 11.93 -12.03
N ASN A 421 21.82 12.81 -11.33
CA ASN A 421 22.55 12.46 -10.12
C ASN A 421 21.67 12.56 -8.85
N GLU A 422 22.21 12.11 -7.73
CA GLU A 422 21.57 12.16 -6.42
C GLU A 422 21.23 13.55 -5.90
N ASP A 423 21.79 14.62 -6.46
CA ASP A 423 21.48 16.01 -6.11
C ASP A 423 20.32 16.57 -6.95
N GLY A 424 19.83 15.82 -7.94
CA GLY A 424 18.85 16.31 -8.91
C GLY A 424 19.45 17.10 -10.07
N VAL A 425 20.77 17.03 -10.27
CA VAL A 425 21.44 17.63 -11.43
C VAL A 425 21.27 16.72 -12.64
N VAL A 426 20.71 17.27 -13.71
CA VAL A 426 20.63 16.62 -15.02
C VAL A 426 22.02 16.63 -15.66
N LEU A 427 22.66 15.46 -15.73
CA LEU A 427 23.99 15.30 -16.30
C LEU A 427 23.95 15.20 -17.82
N GLY A 428 22.94 14.51 -18.37
CA GLY A 428 22.79 14.36 -19.81
C GLY A 428 21.37 13.96 -20.21
N GLU A 429 20.98 14.36 -21.40
CA GLU A 429 19.67 14.05 -21.97
C GLU A 429 19.80 13.71 -23.47
N GLY A 430 19.00 12.77 -23.93
CA GLY A 430 18.86 12.41 -25.35
C GLY A 430 17.38 12.19 -25.64
N LEU A 431 16.78 13.07 -26.44
CA LEU A 431 15.36 13.05 -26.76
C LEU A 431 15.15 13.02 -28.27
N TYR A 432 14.51 11.96 -28.76
CA TYR A 432 14.17 11.79 -30.17
C TYR A 432 12.65 11.65 -30.29
N SER A 433 11.99 12.77 -30.64
CA SER A 433 10.54 12.84 -30.77
C SER A 433 10.06 12.39 -32.14
N GLN A 434 9.00 11.59 -32.18
CA GLN A 434 8.36 11.12 -33.41
C GLN A 434 7.20 12.01 -33.85
N THR A 435 6.93 13.12 -33.15
CA THR A 435 5.78 14.01 -33.40
C THR A 435 5.66 14.39 -34.88
N LYS A 436 6.76 14.76 -35.55
CA LYS A 436 6.74 15.17 -36.97
C LYS A 436 6.24 14.04 -37.89
N THR A 437 6.63 12.80 -37.60
CA THR A 437 6.20 11.63 -38.36
C THR A 437 4.71 11.38 -38.16
N HIS A 438 4.24 11.32 -36.92
CA HIS A 438 2.84 11.01 -36.60
C HIS A 438 1.87 12.15 -36.99
N VAL A 439 2.32 13.41 -36.98
CA VAL A 439 1.54 14.53 -37.53
C VAL A 439 1.23 14.31 -39.01
N ASN A 440 2.18 13.81 -39.80
CA ASN A 440 1.95 13.51 -41.23
C ASN A 440 0.96 12.36 -41.45
N PHE A 441 0.94 11.37 -40.53
CA PHE A 441 -0.01 10.25 -40.57
C PHE A 441 -1.38 10.58 -39.94
N GLY A 442 -1.54 11.78 -39.38
CA GLY A 442 -2.77 12.20 -38.74
C GLY A 442 -3.01 11.57 -37.37
N GLY A 443 -1.99 11.04 -36.71
CA GLY A 443 -2.05 10.43 -35.37
C GLY A 443 -0.95 9.39 -35.14
N ILE A 444 -0.82 8.92 -33.90
CA ILE A 444 0.17 7.92 -33.52
C ILE A 444 -0.23 6.54 -34.06
N ILE A 445 0.67 5.92 -34.83
CA ILE A 445 0.51 4.55 -35.33
C ILE A 445 1.44 3.61 -34.53
N PRO A 446 0.92 2.71 -33.67
CA PRO A 446 1.75 1.97 -32.71
C PRO A 446 2.90 1.14 -33.31
N PRO A 447 2.73 0.41 -34.44
CA PRO A 447 3.86 -0.28 -35.07
C PRO A 447 4.97 0.65 -35.57
N ILE A 448 4.61 1.82 -36.13
CA ILE A 448 5.58 2.82 -36.57
C ILE A 448 6.31 3.39 -35.35
N ALA A 449 5.58 3.64 -34.25
CA ALA A 449 6.19 4.15 -33.03
C ALA A 449 7.22 3.18 -32.43
N ARG A 450 6.89 1.88 -32.39
CA ARG A 450 7.82 0.80 -32.01
C ARG A 450 9.10 0.82 -32.86
N ASP A 451 8.95 0.88 -34.18
CA ASP A 451 10.10 0.82 -35.11
C ASP A 451 11.01 2.04 -34.94
N LEU A 452 10.44 3.21 -34.72
CA LEU A 452 11.18 4.43 -34.43
C LEU A 452 11.85 4.41 -33.05
N HIS A 453 11.26 3.77 -32.03
CA HIS A 453 11.95 3.54 -30.76
C HIS A 453 13.17 2.63 -30.95
N LEU A 454 13.03 1.53 -31.71
CA LEU A 454 14.15 0.63 -32.01
C LEU A 454 15.28 1.35 -32.74
N GLU A 455 14.96 2.20 -33.72
CA GLU A 455 15.94 2.96 -34.49
C GLU A 455 16.65 4.04 -33.66
N ASN A 456 15.93 4.70 -32.75
CA ASN A 456 16.42 5.87 -32.03
C ASN A 456 17.00 5.56 -30.65
N PHE A 457 16.72 4.39 -30.06
CA PHE A 457 17.15 4.08 -28.70
C PHE A 457 18.66 4.23 -28.51
N ASP A 458 19.46 3.60 -29.37
CA ASP A 458 20.92 3.61 -29.22
C ASP A 458 21.50 5.01 -29.50
N LYS A 459 20.86 5.78 -30.40
CA LYS A 459 21.21 7.19 -30.65
C LYS A 459 20.91 8.05 -29.42
N ALA A 460 19.75 7.87 -28.79
CA ALA A 460 19.33 8.57 -27.58
C ALA A 460 20.25 8.27 -26.40
N LEU A 461 20.60 7.00 -26.20
CA LEU A 461 21.51 6.56 -25.15
C LEU A 461 22.91 7.16 -25.33
N ASN A 462 23.46 7.07 -26.54
CA ASN A 462 24.78 7.65 -26.85
C ASN A 462 24.79 9.17 -26.68
N THR A 463 23.72 9.86 -27.10
CA THR A 463 23.59 11.31 -26.95
C THR A 463 23.57 11.71 -25.46
N ALA A 464 22.82 11.00 -24.63
CA ALA A 464 22.76 11.27 -23.20
C ALA A 464 24.12 11.04 -22.50
N LEU A 465 24.79 9.93 -22.81
CA LEU A 465 26.12 9.60 -22.26
C LEU A 465 27.18 10.61 -22.70
N GLN A 466 27.20 10.99 -23.99
CA GLN A 466 28.14 11.99 -24.51
C GLN A 466 27.90 13.36 -23.89
N SER A 467 26.63 13.78 -23.76
CA SER A 467 26.26 15.05 -23.12
C SER A 467 26.69 15.08 -21.65
N ALA A 468 26.55 13.95 -20.94
CA ALA A 468 27.02 13.79 -19.58
C ALA A 468 28.55 13.63 -19.44
N LYS A 469 29.26 13.39 -20.55
CA LYS A 469 30.68 13.00 -20.57
C LYS A 469 30.95 11.78 -19.68
N LEU A 470 30.06 10.79 -19.75
CA LEU A 470 30.12 9.56 -18.98
C LEU A 470 30.24 8.34 -19.90
N GLU A 471 30.84 7.28 -19.37
CA GLU A 471 30.72 5.94 -19.91
C GLU A 471 29.60 5.18 -19.18
N PHE A 472 29.09 4.09 -19.78
CA PHE A 472 28.02 3.31 -19.16
C PHE A 472 28.43 2.73 -17.79
N LYS A 473 29.72 2.45 -17.57
CA LYS A 473 30.24 1.94 -16.29
C LYS A 473 29.96 2.89 -15.12
N ASP A 474 29.86 4.20 -15.40
CA ASP A 474 29.62 5.26 -14.42
C ASP A 474 28.15 5.34 -13.97
N ILE A 475 27.23 4.71 -14.71
CA ILE A 475 25.82 4.60 -14.34
C ILE A 475 25.69 3.65 -13.15
N THR A 476 24.90 4.04 -12.16
CA THR A 476 24.69 3.24 -10.95
C THR A 476 23.39 2.45 -10.99
N HIS A 477 22.31 3.03 -11.54
CA HIS A 477 20.98 2.42 -11.60
C HIS A 477 20.34 2.69 -12.96
N ILE A 478 19.46 1.79 -13.39
CA ILE A 478 18.67 1.94 -14.62
C ILE A 478 17.19 1.99 -14.23
N ALA A 479 16.52 3.07 -14.57
CA ALA A 479 15.10 3.29 -14.33
C ALA A 479 14.35 3.32 -15.67
N THR A 480 13.27 2.54 -15.81
CA THR A 480 12.56 2.43 -17.09
C THR A 480 11.06 2.50 -16.90
N THR A 481 10.39 3.25 -17.76
CA THR A 481 8.94 3.27 -17.83
C THR A 481 8.41 1.89 -18.24
N VAL A 482 7.66 1.25 -17.35
CA VAL A 482 7.02 -0.06 -17.60
C VAL A 482 5.50 0.04 -17.67
N LYS A 483 4.91 1.18 -17.26
CA LYS A 483 3.46 1.39 -17.25
C LYS A 483 3.05 2.84 -17.00
N PRO A 484 1.82 3.25 -17.36
CA PRO A 484 1.08 2.79 -18.53
C PRO A 484 1.73 3.27 -19.83
N GLY A 485 1.22 2.81 -20.98
CA GLY A 485 1.76 3.20 -22.30
C GLY A 485 1.29 2.29 -23.44
N LEU A 486 1.74 2.57 -24.66
CA LEU A 486 1.53 1.71 -25.81
C LEU A 486 2.33 0.42 -25.62
N ALA A 487 1.65 -0.73 -25.67
CA ALA A 487 2.25 -2.05 -25.43
C ALA A 487 3.55 -2.27 -26.24
N LEU A 488 3.49 -2.02 -27.55
CA LEU A 488 4.63 -2.22 -28.46
C LEU A 488 5.79 -1.26 -28.15
N SER A 489 5.51 -0.05 -27.64
CA SER A 489 6.54 0.93 -27.30
C SER A 489 7.20 0.62 -25.95
N LEU A 490 6.41 0.25 -24.93
CA LEU A 490 6.90 -0.18 -23.61
C LEU A 490 7.79 -1.42 -23.73
N GLU A 491 7.40 -2.37 -24.57
CA GLU A 491 8.16 -3.59 -24.83
C GLU A 491 9.58 -3.29 -25.32
N VAL A 492 9.76 -2.27 -26.18
CA VAL A 492 11.09 -1.88 -26.69
C VAL A 492 11.98 -1.38 -25.56
N GLY A 493 11.49 -0.46 -24.73
CA GLY A 493 12.24 0.09 -23.60
C GLY A 493 12.63 -0.97 -22.59
N LEU A 494 11.70 -1.85 -22.23
CA LEU A 494 11.95 -2.93 -21.26
C LEU A 494 12.92 -3.98 -21.82
N LYS A 495 12.81 -4.39 -23.09
CA LYS A 495 13.77 -5.31 -23.72
C LYS A 495 15.19 -4.74 -23.76
N LYS A 496 15.34 -3.47 -24.15
CA LYS A 496 16.65 -2.80 -24.13
C LYS A 496 17.20 -2.70 -22.72
N THR A 497 16.35 -2.41 -21.73
CA THR A 497 16.72 -2.36 -20.32
C THR A 497 17.22 -3.70 -19.81
N ARG A 498 16.50 -4.80 -20.08
CA ARG A 498 16.94 -6.16 -19.70
C ARG A 498 18.33 -6.48 -20.24
N ASN A 499 18.58 -6.13 -21.50
CA ASN A 499 19.91 -6.29 -22.09
C ASN A 499 20.99 -5.50 -21.32
N LEU A 500 20.75 -4.20 -21.07
CA LEU A 500 21.68 -3.35 -20.33
C LEU A 500 21.92 -3.84 -18.89
N VAL A 501 20.87 -4.24 -18.17
CA VAL A 501 20.93 -4.81 -16.82
C VAL A 501 21.73 -6.12 -16.82
N ASN A 502 21.52 -7.00 -17.80
CA ASN A 502 22.21 -8.29 -17.90
C ASN A 502 23.69 -8.15 -18.26
N ILE A 503 24.03 -7.23 -19.17
CA ILE A 503 25.44 -6.96 -19.55
C ILE A 503 26.18 -6.26 -18.41
N HIS A 504 25.60 -5.21 -17.84
CA HIS A 504 26.31 -4.29 -16.93
C HIS A 504 26.06 -4.56 -15.45
N ARG A 505 25.16 -5.51 -15.13
CA ARG A 505 24.81 -5.93 -13.76
C ARG A 505 24.43 -4.74 -12.86
N LYS A 506 23.62 -3.84 -13.41
CA LYS A 506 23.14 -2.64 -12.70
C LYS A 506 21.76 -2.91 -12.09
N PRO A 507 21.47 -2.43 -10.87
CA PRO A 507 20.13 -2.44 -10.31
C PRO A 507 19.11 -1.78 -11.24
N PHE A 508 17.90 -2.34 -11.25
CA PHE A 508 16.78 -1.94 -12.10
C PHE A 508 15.64 -1.34 -11.27
N ILE A 509 15.03 -0.27 -11.76
CA ILE A 509 13.90 0.40 -11.12
C ILE A 509 12.74 0.52 -12.12
N PRO A 510 11.66 -0.27 -11.98
CA PRO A 510 10.46 -0.10 -12.78
C PRO A 510 9.73 1.19 -12.39
N ILE A 511 9.45 2.03 -13.39
CA ILE A 511 8.81 3.33 -13.21
C ILE A 511 7.40 3.32 -13.78
N HIS A 512 6.48 3.90 -13.00
CA HIS A 512 5.15 4.27 -13.48
C HIS A 512 5.21 5.67 -14.08
N HIS A 513 4.91 5.79 -15.36
CA HIS A 513 4.96 7.02 -16.16
C HIS A 513 4.25 8.21 -15.50
N MET A 514 3.04 8.01 -14.97
CA MET A 514 2.30 9.09 -14.29
C MET A 514 2.92 9.49 -12.94
N GLU A 515 3.63 8.59 -12.24
CA GLU A 515 4.36 8.94 -11.02
C GLU A 515 5.53 9.87 -11.38
N ALA A 516 6.25 9.54 -12.45
CA ALA A 516 7.35 10.37 -12.93
C ALA A 516 6.88 11.80 -13.28
N HIS A 517 5.76 11.92 -14.02
CA HIS A 517 5.15 13.23 -14.30
C HIS A 517 4.75 13.99 -13.02
N ALA A 518 4.22 13.30 -12.00
CA ALA A 518 3.81 13.90 -10.73
C ALA A 518 4.99 14.37 -9.86
N LEU A 519 6.13 13.68 -9.96
CA LEU A 519 7.35 13.95 -9.19
C LEU A 519 8.30 14.93 -9.88
N THR A 520 8.13 15.18 -11.18
CA THR A 520 9.03 16.05 -11.97
C THR A 520 9.18 17.45 -11.37
N ALA A 521 8.14 18.01 -10.75
CA ALA A 521 8.22 19.31 -10.09
C ALA A 521 9.29 19.36 -8.99
N ARG A 522 9.54 18.24 -8.31
CA ARG A 522 10.54 18.12 -7.25
C ARG A 522 11.98 18.12 -7.77
N LEU A 523 12.19 17.90 -9.06
CA LEU A 523 13.50 18.03 -9.70
C LEU A 523 13.93 19.50 -9.77
N THR A 524 12.96 20.40 -9.97
CA THR A 524 13.25 21.81 -10.27
C THR A 524 12.95 22.75 -9.12
N GLU A 525 12.02 22.37 -8.25
CA GLU A 525 11.57 23.16 -7.11
C GLU A 525 11.51 22.29 -5.86
N LYS A 526 11.75 22.87 -4.69
CA LYS A 526 11.55 22.15 -3.43
C LYS A 526 10.05 22.09 -3.11
N VAL A 527 9.42 20.95 -3.43
CA VAL A 527 7.99 20.71 -3.16
C VAL A 527 7.84 19.56 -2.18
N ASP A 528 7.56 19.86 -0.91
CA ASP A 528 7.39 18.83 0.12
C ASP A 528 6.04 18.12 -0.01
N PHE A 529 6.02 16.81 0.31
CA PHE A 529 4.77 16.06 0.42
C PHE A 529 3.99 16.45 1.68
N PRO A 530 2.65 16.31 1.70
CA PRO A 530 1.79 15.99 0.58
C PRO A 530 1.43 17.22 -0.28
N TYR A 531 1.24 17.02 -1.58
CA TYR A 531 0.79 18.07 -2.49
C TYR A 531 -0.26 17.57 -3.48
N LEU A 532 -1.09 18.49 -3.96
CA LEU A 532 -2.10 18.19 -4.97
C LEU A 532 -1.46 18.18 -6.36
N VAL A 533 -1.82 17.23 -7.21
CA VAL A 533 -1.28 17.05 -8.55
C VAL A 533 -2.43 17.09 -9.56
N LEU A 534 -2.29 17.93 -10.58
CA LEU A 534 -3.12 17.92 -11.79
C LEU A 534 -2.23 17.51 -12.98
N LEU A 535 -2.42 16.29 -13.48
CA LEU A 535 -1.72 15.81 -14.66
C LEU A 535 -2.61 15.97 -15.88
N ILE A 536 -2.16 16.76 -16.85
CA ILE A 536 -2.89 17.10 -18.08
C ILE A 536 -1.98 16.89 -19.31
N SER A 537 -2.18 15.79 -20.03
CA SER A 537 -1.34 15.40 -21.18
C SER A 537 -2.19 15.05 -22.42
N GLY A 538 -1.51 14.56 -23.47
CA GLY A 538 -2.14 14.02 -24.67
C GLY A 538 -3.03 12.80 -24.40
N GLY A 539 -2.59 11.91 -23.50
CA GLY A 539 -3.26 10.65 -23.20
C GLY A 539 -3.96 10.58 -21.84
N HIS A 540 -3.68 11.52 -20.93
CA HIS A 540 -4.16 11.46 -19.55
C HIS A 540 -4.68 12.80 -19.02
N CYS A 541 -5.66 12.73 -18.14
CA CYS A 541 -6.12 13.85 -17.32
C CYS A 541 -6.54 13.31 -15.97
N LEU A 542 -5.85 13.68 -14.90
CA LEU A 542 -6.19 13.22 -13.55
C LEU A 542 -5.84 14.24 -12.48
N LEU A 543 -6.55 14.15 -11.36
CA LEU A 543 -6.29 14.85 -10.11
C LEU A 543 -5.93 13.82 -9.05
N ALA A 544 -4.84 14.04 -8.34
CA ALA A 544 -4.40 13.16 -7.26
C ALA A 544 -3.68 13.92 -6.15
N VAL A 545 -3.62 13.36 -4.94
CA VAL A 545 -2.69 13.82 -3.90
C VAL A 545 -1.47 12.93 -3.93
N ALA A 546 -0.29 13.52 -4.12
CA ALA A 546 0.98 12.82 -3.91
C ALA A 546 1.29 12.83 -2.41
N GLN A 547 1.25 11.68 -1.76
CA GLN A 547 1.55 11.54 -0.32
C GLN A 547 3.01 11.16 -0.06
N SER A 548 3.63 10.43 -0.98
CA SER A 548 5.07 10.13 -1.00
C SER A 548 5.49 9.74 -2.43
N VAL A 549 6.74 9.32 -2.61
CA VAL A 549 7.32 8.94 -3.91
C VAL A 549 6.51 7.85 -4.64
N ASN A 550 5.88 6.91 -3.93
CA ASN A 550 5.09 5.82 -4.52
C ASN A 550 3.68 5.67 -3.92
N ASN A 551 3.19 6.69 -3.22
CA ASN A 551 1.84 6.69 -2.65
C ASN A 551 1.04 7.90 -3.15
N PHE A 552 -0.03 7.60 -3.89
CA PHE A 552 -0.89 8.59 -4.53
C PHE A 552 -2.36 8.28 -4.23
N LEU A 553 -3.15 9.30 -3.92
CA LEU A 553 -4.61 9.20 -3.82
C LEU A 553 -5.25 9.81 -5.06
N LEU A 554 -5.85 9.01 -5.92
CA LEU A 554 -6.54 9.45 -7.12
C LEU A 554 -7.91 10.03 -6.75
N LEU A 555 -8.08 11.33 -6.97
CA LEU A 555 -9.30 12.08 -6.68
C LEU A 555 -10.29 12.01 -7.86
N GLY A 556 -9.78 11.95 -9.08
CA GLY A 556 -10.61 11.83 -10.28
C GLY A 556 -9.78 11.81 -11.54
N LYS A 557 -10.36 11.31 -12.63
CA LYS A 557 -9.70 11.17 -13.93
C LYS A 557 -10.66 11.48 -15.08
N SER A 558 -10.13 11.62 -16.29
CA SER A 558 -10.99 11.62 -17.47
C SER A 558 -11.66 10.26 -17.62
N ILE A 559 -12.97 10.27 -17.84
CA ILE A 559 -13.76 9.07 -18.14
C ILE A 559 -13.85 8.79 -19.65
N ASP A 560 -13.39 9.72 -20.48
CA ASP A 560 -13.41 9.60 -21.94
C ASP A 560 -12.06 9.98 -22.60
N ASN A 561 -11.99 11.08 -23.33
CA ASN A 561 -10.81 11.57 -24.04
C ASN A 561 -9.95 12.38 -23.07
N ALA A 562 -8.64 12.47 -23.33
CA ALA A 562 -7.78 13.42 -22.63
C ALA A 562 -7.83 14.81 -23.30
N PRO A 563 -7.50 15.90 -22.58
CA PRO A 563 -7.60 17.25 -23.12
C PRO A 563 -6.65 17.45 -24.30
N GLY A 564 -5.43 16.90 -24.26
CA GLY A 564 -4.48 17.03 -25.36
C GLY A 564 -4.97 16.34 -26.65
N ASP A 565 -5.51 15.13 -26.55
CA ASP A 565 -6.14 14.43 -27.70
C ASP A 565 -7.30 15.24 -28.31
N VAL A 566 -8.17 15.83 -27.48
CA VAL A 566 -9.26 16.69 -27.98
C VAL A 566 -8.72 17.96 -28.63
N ILE A 567 -7.68 18.57 -28.06
CA ILE A 567 -6.99 19.72 -28.64
C ILE A 567 -6.42 19.38 -30.02
N ASP A 568 -5.71 18.26 -30.15
CA ASP A 568 -5.11 17.84 -31.42
C ASP A 568 -6.18 17.47 -32.47
N LYS A 569 -7.27 16.82 -32.06
CA LYS A 569 -8.42 16.53 -32.93
C LYS A 569 -9.05 17.82 -33.48
N ILE A 570 -9.25 18.83 -32.62
CA ILE A 570 -9.79 20.12 -33.05
C ILE A 570 -8.81 20.87 -33.95
N ALA A 571 -7.51 20.87 -33.61
CA ALA A 571 -6.48 21.50 -34.44
C ALA A 571 -6.43 20.90 -35.85
N ARG A 572 -6.49 19.56 -35.93
CA ARG A 572 -6.56 18.82 -37.20
C ARG A 572 -7.85 19.13 -37.97
N ARG A 573 -9.00 19.19 -37.28
CA ARG A 573 -10.29 19.51 -37.91
C ARG A 573 -10.32 20.93 -38.49
N LEU A 574 -9.65 21.87 -37.82
CA LEU A 574 -9.48 23.26 -38.25
C LEU A 574 -8.41 23.44 -39.33
N LYS A 575 -7.67 22.38 -39.67
CA LYS A 575 -6.57 22.39 -40.65
C LYS A 575 -5.56 23.49 -40.38
N ILE A 576 -5.22 23.68 -39.09
CA ILE A 576 -4.33 24.76 -38.65
C ILE A 576 -2.94 24.67 -39.29
N ASN A 577 -2.50 23.46 -39.69
CA ASN A 577 -1.24 23.25 -40.43
C ASN A 577 -1.23 23.86 -41.84
N GLY A 578 -2.36 24.39 -42.34
CA GLY A 578 -2.42 25.17 -43.58
C GLY A 578 -2.26 26.68 -43.37
N ILE A 579 -2.02 27.12 -42.13
CA ILE A 579 -1.85 28.53 -41.76
C ILE A 579 -0.35 28.79 -41.55
N THR A 580 0.25 29.67 -42.35
CA THR A 580 1.70 29.92 -42.39
C THR A 580 2.32 30.21 -41.02
N GLU A 581 1.63 30.93 -40.15
CA GLU A 581 2.13 31.24 -38.81
C GLU A 581 2.07 30.05 -37.83
N CYS A 582 1.40 28.97 -38.19
CA CYS A 582 1.30 27.73 -37.41
C CYS A 582 2.17 26.59 -37.96
N ASP A 583 2.88 26.83 -39.07
CA ASP A 583 3.75 25.82 -39.68
C ASP A 583 4.79 25.30 -38.69
N GLY A 584 4.89 23.97 -38.59
CA GLY A 584 5.82 23.28 -37.69
C GLY A 584 5.39 23.25 -36.21
N LEU A 585 4.25 23.86 -35.84
CA LEU A 585 3.70 23.75 -34.48
C LEU A 585 2.87 22.48 -34.32
N ASN A 586 2.87 21.90 -33.11
CA ASN A 586 1.89 20.89 -32.73
C ASN A 586 0.50 21.52 -32.53
N GLY A 587 -0.55 20.70 -32.53
CA GLY A 587 -1.94 21.16 -32.48
C GLY A 587 -2.25 22.07 -31.29
N GLY A 588 -1.77 21.70 -30.09
CA GLY A 588 -1.93 22.52 -28.88
C GLY A 588 -1.24 23.87 -28.94
N SER A 589 0.00 23.92 -29.43
CA SER A 589 0.76 25.18 -29.58
C SER A 589 0.15 26.08 -30.64
N ALA A 590 -0.36 25.48 -31.72
CA ALA A 590 -1.01 26.21 -32.80
C ALA A 590 -2.35 26.82 -32.35
N ILE A 591 -3.18 26.05 -31.63
CA ILE A 591 -4.41 26.55 -31.00
C ILE A 591 -4.11 27.70 -30.03
N GLU A 592 -3.09 27.55 -29.17
CA GLU A 592 -2.70 28.61 -28.24
C GLU A 592 -2.26 29.89 -28.97
N LYS A 593 -1.54 29.74 -30.08
CA LYS A 593 -1.06 30.88 -30.88
C LYS A 593 -2.22 31.66 -31.49
N LEU A 594 -3.19 30.97 -32.10
CA LEU A 594 -4.36 31.58 -32.71
C LEU A 594 -5.30 32.20 -31.66
N ALA A 595 -5.51 31.50 -30.54
CA ALA A 595 -6.39 31.94 -29.46
C ALA A 595 -6.00 33.29 -28.85
N LYS A 596 -4.71 33.68 -28.90
CA LYS A 596 -4.25 34.99 -28.38
C LYS A 596 -4.92 36.20 -29.03
N ARG A 597 -5.45 36.03 -30.24
CA ARG A 597 -6.10 37.10 -31.01
C ARG A 597 -7.63 37.01 -30.96
N GLY A 598 -8.18 36.01 -30.27
CA GLY A 598 -9.62 35.79 -30.20
C GLY A 598 -10.21 36.21 -28.85
N ASP A 599 -11.51 36.43 -28.84
CA ASP A 599 -12.29 36.64 -27.62
C ASP A 599 -12.74 35.28 -27.04
N PRO A 600 -12.28 34.89 -25.82
CA PRO A 600 -12.72 33.65 -25.17
C PRO A 600 -14.22 33.63 -24.84
N LYS A 601 -14.90 34.79 -24.82
CA LYS A 601 -16.33 34.94 -24.51
C LYS A 601 -17.20 35.15 -25.76
N SER A 602 -16.62 35.07 -26.95
CA SER A 602 -17.32 35.19 -28.25
C SER A 602 -18.43 34.15 -28.46
N LEU A 603 -18.38 33.03 -27.73
CA LEU A 603 -19.30 31.90 -27.87
C LEU A 603 -19.77 31.41 -26.50
N GLU A 604 -20.92 30.77 -26.48
CA GLU A 604 -21.47 30.16 -25.27
C GLU A 604 -20.47 29.17 -24.65
N LEU A 605 -20.33 29.20 -23.33
CA LEU A 605 -19.42 28.31 -22.61
C LEU A 605 -19.94 26.87 -22.62
N VAL A 606 -19.04 25.91 -22.88
CA VAL A 606 -19.43 24.50 -22.86
C VAL A 606 -19.39 23.96 -21.44
N HIS A 607 -20.57 23.71 -20.87
CA HIS A 607 -20.73 23.09 -19.56
C HIS A 607 -20.81 21.55 -19.71
N SER A 608 -19.68 20.85 -19.56
CA SER A 608 -19.68 19.38 -19.45
C SER A 608 -19.72 18.97 -17.97
N MET A 609 -20.47 17.91 -17.67
CA MET A 609 -20.53 17.26 -16.35
C MET A 609 -20.73 18.22 -15.15
N SER A 610 -21.36 19.38 -15.35
CA SER A 610 -21.50 20.40 -14.30
C SER A 610 -22.46 19.98 -13.19
N GLN A 611 -23.35 19.03 -13.48
CA GLN A 611 -24.28 18.40 -12.54
C GLN A 611 -23.61 17.41 -11.59
N TYR A 612 -22.47 16.82 -11.97
CA TYR A 612 -21.76 15.84 -11.15
C TYR A 612 -20.79 16.55 -10.20
N ARG A 613 -20.85 16.16 -8.93
CA ARG A 613 -20.01 16.69 -7.84
C ARG A 613 -18.85 15.76 -7.50
N ASP A 614 -18.26 15.16 -8.52
CA ASP A 614 -17.01 14.40 -8.44
C ASP A 614 -15.83 15.21 -9.03
N CYS A 615 -14.62 14.66 -8.99
CA CYS A 615 -13.44 15.26 -9.63
C CYS A 615 -13.15 14.68 -11.02
N ASN A 616 -14.11 14.01 -11.66
CA ASN A 616 -13.92 13.38 -12.97
C ASN A 616 -14.08 14.37 -14.12
N PHE A 617 -13.32 14.16 -15.20
CA PHE A 617 -13.31 15.01 -16.39
C PHE A 617 -14.01 14.34 -17.57
N SER A 618 -14.59 15.13 -18.48
CA SER A 618 -15.14 14.64 -19.76
C SER A 618 -14.95 15.68 -20.86
N PHE A 619 -14.15 15.32 -21.86
CA PHE A 619 -13.82 16.18 -22.98
C PHE A 619 -14.54 15.76 -24.27
N ALA A 620 -15.17 14.59 -24.33
CA ALA A 620 -15.98 14.15 -25.47
C ALA A 620 -17.14 15.11 -25.80
N GLY A 621 -17.79 15.66 -24.76
CA GLY A 621 -18.83 16.69 -24.92
C GLY A 621 -18.29 17.98 -25.54
N VAL A 622 -17.13 18.46 -25.07
CA VAL A 622 -16.46 19.65 -25.62
C VAL A 622 -16.08 19.41 -27.08
N HIS A 623 -15.46 18.27 -27.38
CA HIS A 623 -15.12 17.88 -28.74
C HIS A 623 -16.35 17.95 -29.66
N SER A 624 -17.45 17.30 -29.27
CA SER A 624 -18.68 17.24 -30.09
C SER A 624 -19.29 18.62 -30.34
N VAL A 625 -19.36 19.48 -29.32
CA VAL A 625 -19.87 20.84 -29.46
C VAL A 625 -19.01 21.65 -30.44
N PHE A 626 -17.68 21.55 -30.33
CA PHE A 626 -16.78 22.29 -31.21
C PHE A 626 -16.80 21.78 -32.65
N ILE A 627 -16.90 20.45 -32.87
CA ILE A 627 -17.13 19.90 -34.22
C ILE A 627 -18.41 20.47 -34.84
N ASN A 628 -19.49 20.59 -34.07
CA ASN A 628 -20.75 21.15 -34.57
C ASN A 628 -20.66 22.65 -34.84
N ARG A 629 -19.95 23.42 -33.99
CA ARG A 629 -19.68 24.84 -34.23
C ARG A 629 -18.87 25.06 -35.50
N ILE A 630 -17.82 24.26 -35.72
CA ILE A 630 -17.01 24.30 -36.95
C ILE A 630 -17.90 24.04 -38.17
N LYS A 631 -18.70 22.96 -38.16
CA LYS A 631 -19.63 22.65 -39.26
C LYS A 631 -20.67 23.75 -39.50
N LYS A 632 -21.14 24.39 -38.43
CA LYS A 632 -22.07 25.52 -38.55
C LYS A 632 -21.40 26.71 -39.24
N TYR A 633 -20.20 27.11 -38.80
CA TYR A 633 -19.47 28.21 -39.44
C TYR A 633 -19.11 27.92 -40.89
N GLU A 634 -18.75 26.68 -41.21
CA GLU A 634 -18.51 26.30 -42.60
C GLU A 634 -19.75 26.52 -43.48
N ARG A 635 -20.96 26.23 -42.96
CA ARG A 635 -22.21 26.51 -43.68
C ARG A 635 -22.53 27.99 -43.74
N ASP A 636 -22.42 28.70 -42.62
CA ASP A 636 -22.79 30.11 -42.50
C ASP A 636 -21.92 31.01 -43.41
N TYR A 637 -20.65 30.62 -43.62
CA TYR A 637 -19.70 31.35 -44.49
C TYR A 637 -19.52 30.71 -45.89
N ASP A 638 -20.34 29.71 -46.26
CA ASP A 638 -20.22 28.95 -47.52
C ASP A 638 -18.80 28.44 -47.83
N ILE A 639 -18.14 27.94 -46.79
CA ILE A 639 -16.76 27.47 -46.82
C ILE A 639 -16.75 26.00 -47.23
N LYS A 640 -16.14 25.69 -48.37
CA LYS A 640 -15.94 24.30 -48.80
C LYS A 640 -14.93 23.61 -47.89
N GLY A 641 -15.13 22.31 -47.64
CA GLY A 641 -14.26 21.52 -46.77
C GLY A 641 -12.79 21.64 -47.16
N GLY A 642 -11.98 22.31 -46.35
CA GLY A 642 -10.56 22.54 -46.63
C GLY A 642 -10.05 23.97 -46.52
N GLN A 643 -10.95 24.94 -46.45
CA GLN A 643 -10.60 26.35 -46.28
C GLN A 643 -10.54 26.74 -44.78
N ILE A 644 -9.80 27.82 -44.49
CA ILE A 644 -9.61 28.34 -43.13
C ILE A 644 -10.85 29.13 -42.70
N LEU A 645 -11.31 28.93 -41.46
CA LEU A 645 -12.44 29.67 -40.91
C LEU A 645 -12.07 31.15 -40.62
N PRO A 646 -12.91 32.13 -41.00
CA PRO A 646 -12.67 33.56 -40.74
C PRO A 646 -12.53 33.90 -39.25
N ASN A 647 -13.28 33.22 -38.38
CA ASN A 647 -13.34 33.44 -36.94
C ASN A 647 -12.55 32.39 -36.14
N ILE A 648 -11.51 31.82 -36.73
CA ILE A 648 -10.72 30.74 -36.12
C ILE A 648 -10.11 31.15 -34.77
N SER A 649 -9.64 32.39 -34.63
CA SER A 649 -9.04 32.90 -33.39
C SER A 649 -10.03 32.89 -32.23
N ASP A 650 -11.26 33.40 -32.44
CA ASP A 650 -12.33 33.40 -31.45
C ASP A 650 -12.75 31.99 -31.05
N LEU A 651 -12.85 31.10 -32.04
CA LEU A 651 -13.15 29.69 -31.79
C LEU A 651 -12.04 29.02 -30.96
N CYS A 652 -10.76 29.24 -31.29
CA CYS A 652 -9.63 28.72 -30.52
C CYS A 652 -9.60 29.30 -29.08
N ALA A 653 -9.87 30.60 -28.92
CA ALA A 653 -9.92 31.24 -27.60
C ALA A 653 -11.04 30.67 -26.72
N ASN A 654 -12.25 30.54 -27.27
CA ASN A 654 -13.39 29.96 -26.55
C ASN A 654 -13.19 28.47 -26.26
N PHE A 655 -12.51 27.74 -27.14
CA PHE A 655 -12.16 26.34 -26.94
C PHE A 655 -11.23 26.15 -25.74
N GLN A 656 -10.13 26.91 -25.68
CA GLN A 656 -9.25 26.90 -24.52
C GLN A 656 -10.01 27.32 -23.25
N TYR A 657 -10.83 28.36 -23.31
CA TYR A 657 -11.63 28.79 -22.17
C TYR A 657 -12.60 27.72 -21.67
N SER A 658 -13.22 26.96 -22.57
CA SER A 658 -14.11 25.83 -22.22
C SER A 658 -13.37 24.69 -21.53
N ILE A 659 -12.14 24.37 -21.95
CA ILE A 659 -11.29 23.37 -21.30
C ILE A 659 -10.84 23.87 -19.91
N LEU A 660 -10.38 25.11 -19.81
CA LEU A 660 -9.95 25.70 -18.54
C LEU A 660 -11.09 25.74 -17.52
N HIS A 661 -12.32 26.03 -17.96
CA HIS A 661 -13.47 26.01 -17.07
C HIS A 661 -13.71 24.61 -16.47
N GLN A 662 -13.49 23.52 -17.23
CA GLN A 662 -13.55 22.17 -16.65
C GLN A 662 -12.44 21.94 -15.62
N PHE A 663 -11.20 22.32 -15.94
CA PHE A 663 -10.09 22.24 -14.98
C PHE A 663 -10.43 22.98 -13.69
N ALA A 664 -10.96 24.19 -13.80
CA ALA A 664 -11.36 25.01 -12.67
C ALA A 664 -12.33 24.27 -11.74
N ARG A 665 -13.45 23.78 -12.29
CA ARG A 665 -14.51 23.16 -11.48
C ARG A 665 -14.02 21.93 -10.72
N ARG A 666 -13.14 21.12 -11.33
CA ARG A 666 -12.59 19.91 -10.69
C ARG A 666 -11.49 20.24 -9.69
N LEU A 667 -10.59 21.14 -10.07
CA LEU A 667 -9.50 21.57 -9.20
C LEU A 667 -10.04 22.28 -7.94
N GLN A 668 -11.01 23.19 -8.08
CA GLN A 668 -11.68 23.83 -6.94
C GLN A 668 -12.24 22.80 -5.96
N ARG A 669 -12.88 21.76 -6.47
CA ARG A 669 -13.48 20.71 -5.64
C ARG A 669 -12.42 19.87 -4.96
N ALA A 670 -11.39 19.47 -5.69
CA ALA A 670 -10.25 18.74 -5.13
C ALA A 670 -9.56 19.55 -4.03
N ILE A 671 -9.30 20.84 -4.25
CA ILE A 671 -8.71 21.73 -3.24
C ILE A 671 -9.59 21.77 -1.98
N LEU A 672 -10.89 22.03 -2.13
CA LEU A 672 -11.81 22.09 -0.99
C LEU A 672 -11.89 20.75 -0.23
N TYR A 673 -11.92 19.63 -0.95
CA TYR A 673 -11.89 18.30 -0.36
C TYR A 673 -10.60 18.07 0.45
N CYS A 674 -9.45 18.35 -0.16
CA CYS A 674 -8.15 18.16 0.47
C CYS A 674 -7.95 19.07 1.69
N LEU A 675 -8.38 20.34 1.64
CA LEU A 675 -8.30 21.25 2.79
C LEU A 675 -9.24 20.81 3.92
N THR A 676 -10.47 20.39 3.59
CA THR A 676 -11.46 19.94 4.60
C THR A 676 -10.96 18.71 5.36
N LEU A 677 -10.36 17.76 4.65
CA LEU A 677 -9.82 16.53 5.21
C LEU A 677 -8.36 16.65 5.67
N LYS A 678 -7.75 17.83 5.57
CA LYS A 678 -6.33 18.06 5.90
C LYS A 678 -5.37 17.12 5.16
N LEU A 679 -5.71 16.74 3.93
CA LEU A 679 -4.84 15.96 3.04
C LEU A 679 -3.68 16.78 2.48
N ILE A 680 -3.83 18.10 2.44
CA ILE A 680 -2.77 19.08 2.16
C ILE A 680 -2.89 20.22 3.17
N GLN A 681 -1.78 20.90 3.46
CA GLN A 681 -1.76 22.04 4.37
C GLN A 681 -2.32 23.32 3.73
N GLU A 682 -2.79 24.25 4.56
CA GLU A 682 -3.01 25.63 4.14
C GLU A 682 -1.68 26.24 3.66
N GLY A 683 -1.68 26.98 2.55
CA GLY A 683 -0.43 27.39 1.90
C GLY A 683 0.31 26.27 1.15
N GLY A 684 -0.29 25.08 1.05
CA GLY A 684 0.26 23.95 0.30
C GLY A 684 0.39 24.19 -1.20
N THR A 685 0.85 23.17 -1.92
CA THR A 685 1.21 23.29 -3.34
C THR A 685 0.29 22.47 -4.25
N VAL A 686 -0.07 23.06 -5.39
CA VAL A 686 -0.67 22.37 -6.54
C VAL A 686 0.39 22.25 -7.63
N VAL A 687 0.85 21.03 -7.88
CA VAL A 687 1.73 20.69 -8.99
C VAL A 687 0.89 20.43 -10.24
N VAL A 688 1.27 21.05 -11.36
CA VAL A 688 0.60 20.82 -12.64
C VAL A 688 1.63 20.40 -13.69
N SER A 689 1.44 19.20 -14.24
CA SER A 689 2.39 18.58 -15.18
C SER A 689 1.67 17.91 -16.36
N GLY A 690 2.44 17.41 -17.32
CA GLY A 690 1.96 16.87 -18.60
C GLY A 690 1.99 17.88 -19.75
N GLY A 691 1.99 17.40 -21.00
CA GLY A 691 2.20 18.25 -22.17
C GLY A 691 1.22 19.41 -22.34
N VAL A 692 -0.04 19.26 -21.89
CA VAL A 692 -1.04 20.34 -21.93
C VAL A 692 -0.73 21.43 -20.89
N ALA A 693 -0.02 21.07 -19.82
CA ALA A 693 0.47 22.04 -18.83
C ALA A 693 1.53 22.99 -19.40
N SER A 694 2.10 22.75 -20.59
CA SER A 694 3.00 23.71 -21.26
C SER A 694 2.29 24.94 -21.82
N ASN A 695 0.96 24.90 -21.93
CA ASN A 695 0.14 25.98 -22.46
C ASN A 695 0.01 27.13 -21.44
N LYS A 696 0.42 28.35 -21.84
CA LYS A 696 0.48 29.50 -20.91
C LYS A 696 -0.91 29.96 -20.46
N PHE A 697 -1.92 29.83 -21.33
CA PHE A 697 -3.30 30.17 -20.97
C PHE A 697 -3.80 29.27 -19.82
N PHE A 698 -3.56 27.95 -19.91
CA PHE A 698 -3.93 27.02 -18.84
C PHE A 698 -3.11 27.26 -17.57
N ARG A 699 -1.79 27.48 -17.67
CA ARG A 699 -0.95 27.81 -16.51
C ARG A 699 -1.50 29.02 -15.73
N ASN A 700 -1.76 30.12 -16.42
CA ASN A 700 -2.26 31.35 -15.81
C ASN A 700 -3.64 31.15 -15.18
N GLY A 701 -4.53 30.41 -15.83
CA GLY A 701 -5.85 30.11 -15.29
C GLY A 701 -5.79 29.27 -14.02
N ILE A 702 -4.98 28.20 -14.03
CA ILE A 702 -4.81 27.29 -12.89
C ILE A 702 -4.12 27.98 -11.71
N ASP A 703 -3.09 28.80 -11.98
CA ASP A 703 -2.43 29.63 -10.95
C ASP A 703 -3.43 30.56 -10.24
N LYS A 704 -4.30 31.24 -10.99
CA LYS A 704 -5.38 32.06 -10.41
C LYS A 704 -6.34 31.24 -9.55
N ILE A 705 -6.71 30.04 -9.99
CA ILE A 705 -7.60 29.15 -9.23
C ILE A 705 -6.95 28.76 -7.90
N SER A 706 -5.71 28.28 -7.91
CA SER A 706 -5.03 27.83 -6.69
C SER A 706 -4.78 28.99 -5.71
N LYS A 707 -4.33 30.15 -6.21
CA LYS A 707 -4.12 31.36 -5.39
C LYS A 707 -5.40 31.85 -4.74
N HIS A 708 -6.55 31.71 -5.40
CA HIS A 708 -7.84 32.06 -4.81
C HIS A 708 -8.14 31.26 -3.53
N TYR A 709 -7.61 30.04 -3.39
CA TYR A 709 -7.70 29.21 -2.18
C TYR A 709 -6.44 29.26 -1.30
N GLY A 710 -5.55 30.24 -1.52
CA GLY A 710 -4.33 30.39 -0.73
C GLY A 710 -3.28 29.30 -0.96
N LEU A 711 -3.31 28.61 -2.10
CA LEU A 711 -2.33 27.59 -2.47
C LEU A 711 -1.32 28.12 -3.49
N ASN A 712 -0.10 27.60 -3.41
CA ASN A 712 0.95 27.84 -4.40
C ASN A 712 0.76 26.92 -5.61
N THR A 713 1.22 27.35 -6.78
CA THR A 713 1.30 26.45 -7.95
C THR A 713 2.73 26.28 -8.41
N VAL A 714 3.09 25.03 -8.71
CA VAL A 714 4.36 24.70 -9.34
C VAL A 714 4.10 24.02 -10.66
N PHE A 715 4.74 24.54 -11.70
CA PHE A 715 4.73 23.95 -13.03
C PHE A 715 6.18 23.61 -13.38
N PRO A 716 6.51 22.35 -13.74
CA PRO A 716 7.83 22.05 -14.25
C PRO A 716 8.16 22.93 -15.47
N PRO A 717 9.45 23.14 -15.77
CA PRO A 717 9.88 23.73 -17.04
C PRO A 717 9.22 23.00 -18.21
N THR A 718 8.81 23.74 -19.24
CA THR A 718 8.02 23.18 -20.35
C THR A 718 8.69 21.98 -21.02
N LYS A 719 10.03 21.95 -21.06
CA LYS A 719 10.81 20.82 -21.60
C LYS A 719 10.70 19.52 -20.79
N TYR A 720 10.30 19.61 -19.52
CA TYR A 720 10.07 18.47 -18.64
C TYR A 720 8.59 18.16 -18.39
N CYS A 721 7.67 18.95 -18.97
CA CYS A 721 6.24 18.65 -18.93
C CYS A 721 5.81 17.60 -19.97
N THR A 722 6.52 17.49 -21.09
CA THR A 722 6.33 16.44 -22.09
C THR A 722 7.14 15.20 -21.73
N ASP A 723 6.90 14.07 -22.39
CA ASP A 723 7.56 12.81 -22.08
C ASP A 723 9.07 12.89 -22.34
N ASN A 724 9.88 12.49 -21.36
CA ASN A 724 11.33 12.60 -21.43
C ASN A 724 12.02 11.59 -20.49
N GLY A 725 13.28 11.24 -20.77
CA GLY A 725 14.02 10.31 -19.91
C GLY A 725 14.46 10.92 -18.57
N VAL A 726 14.50 12.25 -18.45
CA VAL A 726 14.91 12.96 -17.22
C VAL A 726 13.89 12.77 -16.10
N MET A 727 12.58 12.82 -16.38
CA MET A 727 11.55 12.54 -15.37
C MET A 727 11.61 11.11 -14.86
N ILE A 728 11.97 10.15 -15.72
CA ILE A 728 12.12 8.74 -15.35
C ILE A 728 13.36 8.54 -14.49
N ALA A 729 14.48 9.17 -14.87
CA ALA A 729 15.71 9.17 -14.08
C ALA A 729 15.46 9.79 -12.70
N TRP A 730 14.75 10.92 -12.65
CA TRP A 730 14.42 11.61 -11.41
C TRP A 730 13.51 10.79 -10.50
N ASN A 731 12.46 10.16 -11.04
CA ASN A 731 11.65 9.23 -10.25
C ASN A 731 12.51 8.09 -9.71
N GLY A 732 13.46 7.58 -10.51
CA GLY A 732 14.43 6.60 -10.06
C GLY A 732 15.32 7.12 -8.93
N VAL A 733 15.83 8.36 -9.00
CA VAL A 733 16.59 9.01 -7.92
C VAL A 733 15.75 9.10 -6.63
N GLU A 734 14.51 9.56 -6.72
CA GLU A 734 13.59 9.62 -5.57
C GLU A 734 13.35 8.23 -4.96
N LYS A 735 13.20 7.19 -5.79
CA LYS A 735 13.06 5.80 -5.31
C LYS A 735 14.34 5.25 -4.68
N VAL A 736 15.51 5.62 -5.19
CA VAL A 736 16.82 5.28 -4.60
C VAL A 736 16.98 5.94 -3.22
N ARG A 737 16.61 7.21 -3.09
CA ARG A 737 16.67 7.95 -1.81
C ARG A 737 15.84 7.29 -0.71
N GLU A 738 14.68 6.74 -1.08
CA GLU A 738 13.79 6.03 -0.16
C GLU A 738 14.07 4.51 -0.05
N ASN A 739 15.02 4.00 -0.85
CA ASN A 739 15.35 2.58 -0.98
C ASN A 739 14.11 1.69 -1.25
N ILE A 740 13.31 2.08 -2.25
CA ILE A 740 12.06 1.40 -2.66
C ILE A 740 12.09 0.98 -4.12
N ASP A 741 11.42 -0.13 -4.45
CA ASP A 741 11.26 -0.67 -5.81
C ASP A 741 12.58 -0.84 -6.59
N ILE A 742 13.69 -1.11 -5.91
CA ILE A 742 14.98 -1.42 -6.53
C ILE A 742 15.13 -2.92 -6.65
N LEU A 743 15.31 -3.40 -7.88
CA LEU A 743 15.41 -4.81 -8.23
C LEU A 743 16.84 -5.13 -8.69
N ASN A 744 17.31 -6.35 -8.40
CA ASN A 744 18.62 -6.81 -8.87
C ASN A 744 18.58 -7.43 -10.26
N ASN A 745 17.38 -7.65 -10.82
CA ASN A 745 17.16 -8.18 -12.16
C ASN A 745 15.95 -7.48 -12.80
N ALA A 746 15.84 -7.61 -14.12
CA ALA A 746 14.72 -7.06 -14.91
C ALA A 746 13.89 -8.15 -15.62
N ASP A 747 14.22 -9.43 -15.40
CA ASP A 747 13.61 -10.55 -16.14
C ASP A 747 12.20 -10.88 -15.62
N GLU A 748 11.96 -10.67 -14.33
CA GLU A 748 10.66 -10.93 -13.67
C GLU A 748 9.66 -9.76 -13.81
N VAL A 749 10.09 -8.62 -14.34
CA VAL A 749 9.23 -7.44 -14.53
C VAL A 749 8.60 -7.48 -15.90
N ASP A 750 7.27 -7.45 -15.99
CA ASP A 750 6.54 -7.25 -17.23
C ASP A 750 6.03 -5.81 -17.38
N PHE A 751 5.65 -5.41 -18.61
CA PHE A 751 5.06 -4.10 -18.86
C PHE A 751 3.52 -4.15 -18.75
N GLU A 752 2.92 -3.08 -18.23
CA GLU A 752 1.46 -2.96 -18.10
C GLU A 752 0.97 -1.80 -18.97
N PRO A 753 0.40 -2.05 -20.17
CA PRO A 753 -0.09 -0.97 -21.05
C PRO A 753 -1.16 -0.11 -20.40
N LYS A 754 -1.98 -0.73 -19.55
CA LYS A 754 -2.98 -0.08 -18.70
C LYS A 754 -2.64 -0.40 -17.26
N SER A 755 -2.50 0.62 -16.43
CA SER A 755 -2.29 0.46 -15.00
C SER A 755 -3.09 1.49 -14.22
N HIS A 756 -3.45 1.15 -12.99
CA HIS A 756 -4.13 2.06 -12.08
C HIS A 756 -3.12 3.03 -11.49
N PHE A 757 -3.52 4.29 -11.32
CA PHE A 757 -2.69 5.30 -10.69
C PHE A 757 -3.16 5.54 -9.26
N GLY A 758 -2.35 5.16 -8.28
CA GLY A 758 -2.66 5.34 -6.86
C GLY A 758 -3.92 4.61 -6.38
N ILE A 759 -4.36 4.95 -5.17
CA ILE A 759 -5.60 4.49 -4.54
C ILE A 759 -6.74 5.39 -5.01
N ASP A 760 -7.77 4.82 -5.64
CA ASP A 760 -8.93 5.57 -6.14
C ASP A 760 -9.92 5.92 -5.02
N VAL A 761 -9.99 7.21 -4.68
CA VAL A 761 -10.92 7.78 -3.67
C VAL A 761 -11.99 8.67 -4.33
N SER A 762 -12.17 8.56 -5.64
CA SER A 762 -13.11 9.42 -6.38
C SER A 762 -14.58 9.26 -5.93
N ASN A 763 -14.94 8.06 -5.44
CA ASN A 763 -16.25 7.80 -4.85
C ASN A 763 -16.46 8.55 -3.53
N ASP A 764 -15.43 8.70 -2.71
CA ASP A 764 -15.52 9.41 -1.43
C ASP A 764 -15.81 10.89 -1.67
N ILE A 765 -15.12 11.50 -2.65
CA ILE A 765 -15.36 12.89 -3.06
C ILE A 765 -16.80 13.10 -3.52
N LYS A 766 -17.32 12.15 -4.32
CA LYS A 766 -18.70 12.19 -4.78
C LYS A 766 -19.69 12.15 -3.62
N ASN A 767 -19.42 11.35 -2.59
CA ASN A 767 -20.24 11.24 -1.39
C ASN A 767 -20.18 12.49 -0.50
N TYR A 768 -19.04 13.19 -0.50
CA TYR A 768 -18.87 14.47 0.19
C TYR A 768 -19.69 15.62 -0.41
N ASP A 769 -20.20 15.46 -1.64
CA ASP A 769 -21.19 16.34 -2.28
C ASP A 769 -20.79 17.83 -2.34
N ILE A 770 -19.48 18.12 -2.42
CA ILE A 770 -18.92 19.48 -2.30
C ILE A 770 -19.42 20.40 -3.42
N LYS A 771 -20.09 21.48 -3.02
CA LYS A 771 -20.51 22.57 -3.89
C LYS A 771 -19.35 23.55 -4.08
N VAL A 772 -19.02 23.84 -5.33
CA VAL A 772 -17.96 24.82 -5.66
C VAL A 772 -18.56 26.10 -6.23
N PRO A 773 -18.09 27.29 -5.81
CA PRO A 773 -18.60 28.57 -6.29
C PRO A 773 -18.39 28.74 -7.79
N GLY A 774 -19.18 29.62 -8.40
CA GLY A 774 -18.99 29.98 -9.81
C GLY A 774 -17.61 30.61 -10.03
N VAL A 775 -17.00 30.35 -11.19
CA VAL A 775 -15.63 30.78 -11.49
C VAL A 775 -15.59 32.23 -11.97
N LYS A 776 -15.95 33.16 -11.09
CA LYS A 776 -16.08 34.60 -11.42
C LYS A 776 -14.73 35.31 -11.64
N PHE A 777 -13.63 34.70 -11.19
CA PHE A 777 -12.28 35.28 -11.22
C PHE A 777 -11.44 34.81 -12.43
N LEU A 778 -12.02 33.99 -13.32
CA LEU A 778 -11.37 33.53 -14.56
C LEU A 778 -11.61 34.49 -15.73
#